data_AF-A0A7L5EFP2-F1
#
_entry.id   AF-A0A7L5EFP2-F1
#
_cell.length_a   1.000
_cell.length_b   1.000
_cell.length_c   1.000
_cell.angle_alpha   90.00
_cell.angle_beta   90.00
_cell.angle_gamma   90.00
#
_symmetry.space_group_name_H-M   'P 1'
#
loop_
_entity.id
_entity.type
_entity.pdbx_description
1 polymer ?
#
loop_
_entity_poly.entity_id
_entity_poly.type
_entity_poly.pdbx_seq_one_letter_code
_entity_poly.pdbx_strand_id
1 'polypeptide(L)'
;MRQSFLRKVTGGILLLLAGLTQVVTAQQAQTEAWVITKDVDYTDVIHVKELIINGTSENPTDTIDISLRNNSTIETITVESGKAKIHFTGDENITYTLGTITIAKDAELTLLGSPQKLSIQSVSNEGRFTDETGVVQEVKGTHSFAIEQAGGYSMGGALSIYSKAGKATSEMGPMCTLQKKENNRWKDEMIGGSAETINFGVTKGGIYRLKWMDPDEEDNVQTVLHSKEINLLQIEEQTDLKDVTYDAIALHTGTLEATKVSMDNVAALPCTTEENSAGFSVGTFSNLELTLKGTNSRLGTLRNYGTMALKNEGDATFEETTIYNEGIFTDETGNEGMILGPAGLWIQEFKPNKDNTGPDGTQIKSVSLRYAIKSFYRKVIVETYQNGQWVNYDEIKGGESKNESPELRSTQGSETEKWTLRASYIFTTAVKGTYRFKIETTKDNCKTTWYSKPYELIESEYEIKDDQLELGTETTTILPSLLITAGKDGVVKDAILNNIEIPEHAVETPSVNVEPGATVNLTLKGKNDLGSILLAKGSTITLKPETAGEDMNEKLSISSVRNGGSFTDETATVSSVKDLSNHTMIEFTDTIIYQIENAISVSLRAVGNSLDGGYWLLGDHKIEKFDGEWKDVQSKSQLRADTPAENPNRSAEVVINLTTTETGIYRMKVTSTHIDNKTHNATLYFMFEIANLEDNITIKTIDGATVSIDGTSEEYKNANMLLFANNESTESPVKVTLNNVQLKEVEEYEEYTSSVVAENQNYELTLNGDNDLAAFIIEKDATATLKKGDSFKSLNATVYNGGKFIDETGTIQQVVDLDGLNMLSITGYGMTDWNGYSLVAYSDFFFGDYEVSDSALEHLVNGEWIPYHNSVMRSVEGTPEGGAPDSHECAYTYTGLETGQYRIKVYAEKWTEGAEFGKANHAVTLYHHFTITGPAPEPEPTYCSITLPSVKGITTSPTAGTYWESEGSSFSFSLKLDPDYDQSQPIVKVNDTEVTPDGNGTYTISSIYENITITIEGITENTPTGNAVVEENGVKIWTADRQLHLSVPSAECVWIYAFNGSLIRSLDEVAGDITVNLNKGSYIIIIGEKRYKVAL
;
A
#
# COMPACT_ATOMS: atom_id res chain seq x y z
N MET A 1 29.98 12.56 42.61
CA MET A 1 30.62 13.25 43.76
C MET A 1 29.51 13.54 44.79
N ARG A 2 29.75 13.16 46.06
CA ARG A 2 29.03 13.44 47.33
C ARG A 2 28.16 14.72 47.33
N GLN A 3 27.08 14.93 48.11
CA GLN A 3 26.54 14.40 49.37
C GLN A 3 25.17 15.09 49.63
N SER A 4 24.10 14.37 50.02
CA SER A 4 23.45 14.32 51.35
C SER A 4 22.78 15.59 51.91
N PHE A 5 21.50 15.49 52.32
CA PHE A 5 20.98 15.57 53.71
C PHE A 5 19.43 15.58 53.68
N LEU A 6 18.65 14.54 54.02
CA LEU A 6 18.31 13.86 55.30
C LEU A 6 17.34 14.59 56.27
N ARG A 7 16.23 13.87 56.58
CA ARG A 7 15.36 13.81 57.81
C ARG A 7 13.96 14.44 57.70
N LYS A 8 12.85 13.86 58.20
CA LYS A 8 12.53 12.61 58.97
C LYS A 8 10.97 12.50 59.06
N VAL A 9 10.35 11.32 58.77
CA VAL A 9 9.69 10.35 59.73
C VAL A 9 8.27 10.80 60.18
N THR A 10 7.14 10.07 60.08
CA THR A 10 6.72 8.62 60.19
C THR A 10 5.22 8.54 59.81
N GLY A 11 4.56 7.47 59.32
CA GLY A 11 4.91 6.08 58.98
C GLY A 11 3.66 5.22 58.67
N GLY A 12 3.84 4.17 57.84
CA GLY A 12 3.01 2.94 57.66
C GLY A 12 1.81 3.03 56.70
N ILE A 13 1.51 2.13 55.73
CA ILE A 13 1.90 0.73 55.41
C ILE A 13 1.51 0.43 53.93
N LEU A 14 2.37 -0.31 53.19
CA LEU A 14 2.21 -1.21 51.99
C LEU A 14 1.20 -0.88 50.85
N LEU A 15 1.49 -1.00 49.54
CA LEU A 15 2.02 -2.15 48.77
C LEU A 15 2.57 -1.71 47.38
N LEU A 16 3.52 -2.48 46.85
CA LEU A 16 4.08 -2.37 45.49
C LEU A 16 3.03 -2.70 44.40
N LEU A 17 3.02 -1.95 43.29
CA LEU A 17 2.69 -2.50 41.97
C LEU A 17 3.74 -2.07 40.94
N ALA A 18 4.41 -3.07 40.38
CA ALA A 18 5.26 -2.97 39.22
C ALA A 18 4.39 -2.86 37.95
N GLY A 19 4.91 -2.14 36.95
CA GLY A 19 4.23 -1.90 35.69
C GLY A 19 4.01 -3.16 34.86
N LEU A 20 2.88 -3.17 34.15
CA LEU A 20 2.64 -3.93 32.94
C LEU A 20 2.05 -2.97 31.92
N THR A 21 2.85 -2.66 30.91
CA THR A 21 2.44 -2.10 29.62
C THR A 21 1.38 -3.01 29.00
N GLN A 22 0.17 -2.50 28.78
CA GLN A 22 -0.85 -3.21 28.00
C GLN A 22 -0.49 -3.11 26.52
N VAL A 23 -0.12 -4.24 25.94
CA VAL A 23 -0.14 -4.51 24.50
C VAL A 23 -1.58 -4.85 24.15
N VAL A 24 -2.23 -4.04 23.31
CA VAL A 24 -3.55 -4.35 22.76
C VAL A 24 -3.33 -4.89 21.35
N THR A 25 -3.59 -6.18 21.19
CA THR A 25 -3.62 -6.87 19.88
C THR A 25 -4.86 -6.44 19.10
N ALA A 26 -4.67 -5.87 17.92
CA ALA A 26 -5.73 -5.51 16.99
C ALA A 26 -6.12 -6.71 16.12
N GLN A 27 -7.33 -7.26 16.31
CA GLN A 27 -8.09 -7.93 15.24
C GLN A 27 -9.57 -8.07 15.62
N GLN A 28 -10.36 -7.03 15.34
CA GLN A 28 -11.82 -7.12 15.24
C GLN A 28 -12.29 -6.06 14.24
N ALA A 29 -13.12 -6.46 13.27
CA ALA A 29 -13.87 -5.55 12.44
C ALA A 29 -14.85 -4.77 13.34
N GLN A 30 -14.45 -3.58 13.79
CA GLN A 30 -15.28 -2.72 14.64
C GLN A 30 -16.17 -1.82 13.77
N THR A 31 -17.47 -2.00 13.92
CA THR A 31 -18.51 -1.07 13.43
C THR A 31 -18.76 0.10 14.38
N GLU A 32 -18.09 0.16 15.53
CA GLU A 32 -18.19 1.26 16.50
C GLU A 32 -17.03 2.24 16.34
N ALA A 33 -17.31 3.54 16.56
CA ALA A 33 -16.30 4.59 16.53
C ALA A 33 -15.23 4.35 17.60
N TRP A 34 -13.96 4.40 17.19
CA TRP A 34 -12.83 4.21 18.11
C TRP A 34 -12.58 5.51 18.86
N VAL A 35 -12.85 5.53 20.17
CA VAL A 35 -12.66 6.73 21.00
C VAL A 35 -11.28 6.71 21.70
N ILE A 36 -10.48 7.76 21.52
CA ILE A 36 -9.21 8.01 22.20
C ILE A 36 -9.40 9.14 23.23
N THR A 37 -9.07 8.86 24.48
CA THR A 37 -9.13 9.82 25.60
C THR A 37 -7.79 10.07 26.30
N LYS A 38 -6.72 9.39 25.86
CA LYS A 38 -5.37 9.45 26.43
C LYS A 38 -4.31 9.11 25.38
N ASP A 39 -3.04 9.33 25.68
CA ASP A 39 -1.91 9.01 24.80
C ASP A 39 -1.91 7.54 24.35
N VAL A 40 -1.60 7.33 23.07
CA VAL A 40 -1.53 6.01 22.43
C VAL A 40 -0.34 5.93 21.46
N ASP A 41 0.32 4.77 21.43
CA ASP A 41 1.42 4.48 20.52
C ASP A 41 1.12 3.16 19.80
N TYR A 42 0.76 3.25 18.53
CA TYR A 42 0.38 2.12 17.71
C TYR A 42 1.57 1.62 16.89
N THR A 43 2.05 0.45 17.27
CA THR A 43 3.12 -0.27 16.59
C THR A 43 2.62 -1.18 15.47
N ASP A 44 1.31 -1.43 15.35
CA ASP A 44 0.71 -2.29 14.32
C ASP A 44 -0.10 -1.48 13.30
N VAL A 45 -0.50 -2.13 12.20
CA VAL A 45 -1.40 -1.57 11.18
C VAL A 45 -2.78 -1.30 11.78
N ILE A 46 -3.31 -0.09 11.54
CA ILE A 46 -4.65 0.29 12.01
C ILE A 46 -5.58 0.51 10.82
N HIS A 47 -6.74 -0.16 10.85
CA HIS A 47 -7.84 0.11 9.92
C HIS A 47 -9.09 0.50 10.72
N VAL A 48 -9.45 1.77 10.68
CA VAL A 48 -10.60 2.31 11.45
C VAL A 48 -11.53 3.07 10.53
N LYS A 49 -12.82 2.86 10.68
CA LYS A 49 -13.82 3.66 10.00
C LYS A 49 -13.93 5.07 10.61
N GLU A 50 -14.07 5.14 11.93
CA GLU A 50 -14.24 6.42 12.63
C GLU A 50 -13.37 6.46 13.88
N LEU A 51 -12.57 7.52 14.02
CA LEU A 51 -11.71 7.80 15.16
C LEU A 51 -12.19 9.09 15.84
N ILE A 52 -12.60 8.99 17.11
CA ILE A 52 -13.05 10.13 17.92
C ILE A 52 -11.98 10.44 18.97
N ILE A 53 -11.54 11.69 19.06
CA ILE A 53 -10.54 12.14 20.03
C ILE A 53 -11.20 13.10 21.02
N ASN A 54 -11.27 12.68 22.28
CA ASN A 54 -11.95 13.39 23.37
C ASN A 54 -10.98 13.66 24.52
N GLY A 55 -10.49 14.89 24.63
CA GLY A 55 -9.69 15.34 25.75
C GLY A 55 -10.52 15.53 27.02
N THR A 56 -10.77 14.45 27.77
CA THR A 56 -11.33 14.55 29.13
C THR A 56 -10.20 14.82 30.12
N SER A 57 -9.73 16.05 30.25
CA SER A 57 -8.86 16.41 31.37
C SER A 57 -9.47 17.55 32.19
N GLU A 58 -9.57 17.31 33.50
CA GLU A 58 -9.81 18.33 34.53
C GLU A 58 -8.74 19.44 34.53
N ASN A 59 -7.66 19.30 33.73
CA ASN A 59 -6.65 20.33 33.45
C ASN A 59 -6.52 20.66 31.94
N PRO A 60 -6.77 21.91 31.50
CA PRO A 60 -6.75 22.33 30.09
C PRO A 60 -5.36 22.38 29.42
N THR A 61 -4.33 21.77 30.03
CA THR A 61 -2.94 21.75 29.53
C THR A 61 -2.49 20.41 28.98
N ASP A 62 -3.24 19.32 29.22
CA ASP A 62 -2.84 17.98 28.75
C ASP A 62 -3.12 17.83 27.25
N THR A 63 -2.13 17.35 26.49
CA THR A 63 -2.22 17.09 25.05
C THR A 63 -2.21 15.57 24.86
N ILE A 64 -3.17 15.03 24.10
CA ILE A 64 -3.19 13.62 23.73
C ILE A 64 -2.21 13.39 22.58
N ASP A 65 -1.16 12.60 22.81
CA ASP A 65 -0.20 12.19 21.78
C ASP A 65 -0.60 10.82 21.19
N ILE A 66 -0.80 10.78 19.88
CA ILE A 66 -1.16 9.58 19.09
C ILE A 66 -0.01 9.29 18.14
N SER A 67 0.66 8.16 18.28
CA SER A 67 1.75 7.76 17.36
C SER A 67 1.31 6.63 16.44
N LEU A 68 1.51 6.80 15.14
CA LEU A 68 1.23 5.80 14.10
C LEU A 68 2.56 5.36 13.46
N ARG A 69 2.91 4.07 13.58
CA ARG A 69 4.21 3.52 13.13
C ARG A 69 4.15 2.58 11.94
N ASN A 70 2.96 2.22 11.46
CA ASN A 70 2.77 1.27 10.36
C ASN A 70 1.65 1.72 9.42
N ASN A 71 1.52 1.04 8.27
CA ASN A 71 0.49 1.35 7.27
C ASN A 71 -0.87 1.47 7.96
N SER A 72 -1.52 2.63 7.88
CA SER A 72 -2.76 2.87 8.62
C SER A 72 -3.78 3.60 7.75
N THR A 73 -5.02 3.14 7.80
CA THR A 73 -6.16 3.72 7.07
C THR A 73 -7.25 4.10 8.06
N ILE A 74 -7.62 5.38 8.07
CA ILE A 74 -8.67 5.91 8.95
C ILE A 74 -9.65 6.72 8.09
N GLU A 75 -10.91 6.32 7.98
CA GLU A 75 -11.87 7.02 7.08
C GLU A 75 -12.34 8.37 7.65
N THR A 76 -12.58 8.49 8.96
CA THR A 76 -12.92 9.75 9.61
C THR A 76 -12.18 9.96 10.93
N ILE A 77 -11.74 11.19 11.18
CA ILE A 77 -11.15 11.64 12.44
C ILE A 77 -11.95 12.83 12.95
N THR A 78 -12.48 12.73 14.16
CA THR A 78 -13.25 13.80 14.80
C THR A 78 -12.58 14.16 16.12
N VAL A 79 -12.18 15.43 16.30
CA VAL A 79 -11.68 15.94 17.58
C VAL A 79 -12.80 16.76 18.22
N GLU A 80 -13.50 16.20 19.21
CA GLU A 80 -14.66 16.87 19.81
C GLU A 80 -14.26 17.89 20.89
N SER A 81 -13.15 17.65 21.59
CA SER A 81 -12.66 18.54 22.65
C SER A 81 -11.19 18.28 23.02
N GLY A 82 -10.52 19.29 23.60
CA GLY A 82 -9.15 19.18 24.10
C GLY A 82 -8.06 19.38 23.04
N LYS A 83 -6.82 18.97 23.35
CA LYS A 83 -5.65 19.11 22.47
C LYS A 83 -5.13 17.75 22.06
N ALA A 84 -4.83 17.57 20.77
CA ALA A 84 -4.33 16.32 20.22
C ALA A 84 -3.16 16.53 19.26
N LYS A 85 -2.24 15.57 19.23
CA LYS A 85 -1.09 15.48 18.33
C LYS A 85 -1.04 14.11 17.69
N ILE A 86 -0.98 14.06 16.37
CA ILE A 86 -0.79 12.79 15.63
C ILE A 86 0.62 12.79 15.04
N HIS A 87 1.43 11.81 15.45
CA HIS A 87 2.81 11.62 15.03
C HIS A 87 2.91 10.46 14.03
N PHE A 88 3.40 10.75 12.82
CA PHE A 88 3.73 9.73 11.82
C PHE A 88 5.22 9.39 11.94
N THR A 89 5.54 8.17 12.41
CA THR A 89 6.91 7.79 12.85
C THR A 89 7.47 6.53 12.18
N GLY A 90 6.91 6.12 11.03
CA GLY A 90 7.35 4.96 10.24
C GLY A 90 8.50 5.21 9.26
N ASP A 91 9.07 4.11 8.74
CA ASP A 91 10.06 4.06 7.64
C ASP A 91 9.49 4.54 6.29
N GLU A 92 10.38 4.76 5.31
CA GLU A 92 10.09 5.37 3.99
C GLU A 92 9.01 4.64 3.17
N ASN A 93 8.77 3.35 3.42
CA ASN A 93 7.79 2.54 2.69
C ASN A 93 6.37 2.58 3.27
N ILE A 94 6.16 3.27 4.40
CA ILE A 94 4.86 3.28 5.08
C ILE A 94 3.90 4.29 4.46
N THR A 95 2.66 3.85 4.24
CA THR A 95 1.57 4.64 3.69
C THR A 95 0.48 4.89 4.73
N TYR A 96 0.13 6.16 4.91
CA TYR A 96 -0.97 6.61 5.77
C TYR A 96 -2.09 7.18 4.91
N THR A 97 -3.32 6.69 5.10
CA THR A 97 -4.51 7.18 4.39
C THR A 97 -5.54 7.66 5.40
N LEU A 98 -5.72 8.97 5.51
CA LEU A 98 -6.72 9.59 6.36
C LEU A 98 -7.83 10.16 5.49
N GLY A 99 -9.09 9.87 5.81
CA GLY A 99 -10.22 10.45 5.10
C GLY A 99 -10.53 11.85 5.62
N THR A 100 -11.72 12.04 6.21
CA THR A 100 -12.19 13.36 6.63
C THR A 100 -11.80 13.68 8.06
N ILE A 101 -11.12 14.81 8.27
CA ILE A 101 -10.73 15.31 9.59
C ILE A 101 -11.66 16.47 9.97
N THR A 102 -12.30 16.39 11.13
CA THR A 102 -13.18 17.44 11.67
C THR A 102 -12.70 17.87 13.05
N ILE A 103 -12.45 19.16 13.25
CA ILE A 103 -12.04 19.74 14.53
C ILE A 103 -13.18 20.61 15.06
N ALA A 104 -13.72 20.26 16.22
CA ALA A 104 -14.81 20.99 16.85
C ALA A 104 -14.34 22.34 17.43
N LYS A 105 -15.32 23.20 17.75
CA LYS A 105 -15.08 24.45 18.46
C LYS A 105 -14.41 24.18 19.80
N ASP A 106 -13.36 24.95 20.12
CA ASP A 106 -12.53 24.81 21.33
C ASP A 106 -11.61 23.57 21.38
N ALA A 107 -11.52 22.79 20.29
CA ALA A 107 -10.55 21.69 20.14
C ALA A 107 -9.28 22.12 19.36
N GLU A 108 -8.16 21.43 19.57
CA GLU A 108 -6.89 21.66 18.88
C GLU A 108 -6.29 20.36 18.34
N LEU A 109 -5.88 20.34 17.07
CA LEU A 109 -5.19 19.21 16.45
C LEU A 109 -3.89 19.66 15.76
N THR A 110 -2.79 18.96 16.05
CA THR A 110 -1.53 19.12 15.32
C THR A 110 -1.12 17.81 14.65
N LEU A 111 -0.79 17.85 13.36
CA LEU A 111 -0.21 16.72 12.62
C LEU A 111 1.31 16.89 12.56
N LEU A 112 2.07 15.85 12.92
CA LEU A 112 3.52 15.87 13.10
C LEU A 112 4.19 14.70 12.36
N GLY A 113 5.35 14.97 11.77
CA GLY A 113 6.16 13.97 11.06
C GLY A 113 6.44 14.38 9.62
N SER A 114 7.22 13.56 8.91
CA SER A 114 7.54 13.78 7.49
C SER A 114 7.37 12.46 6.70
N PRO A 115 6.16 11.88 6.69
CA PRO A 115 5.91 10.63 5.99
C PRO A 115 6.07 10.82 4.47
N GLN A 116 6.72 9.86 3.79
CA GLN A 116 6.84 9.92 2.33
C GLN A 116 5.47 9.75 1.63
N LYS A 117 4.57 8.95 2.22
CA LYS A 117 3.24 8.64 1.67
C LYS A 117 2.16 8.91 2.72
N LEU A 118 1.59 10.12 2.71
CA LEU A 118 0.42 10.49 3.50
C LEU A 118 -0.63 11.13 2.58
N SER A 119 -1.86 10.61 2.65
CA SER A 119 -3.03 11.13 1.94
C SER A 119 -4.07 11.57 2.95
N ILE A 120 -4.64 12.78 2.76
CA ILE A 120 -5.72 13.32 3.58
C ILE A 120 -6.84 13.78 2.63
N GLN A 121 -8.07 13.28 2.83
CA GLN A 121 -9.18 13.59 1.93
C GLN A 121 -9.71 15.01 2.11
N SER A 122 -9.99 15.43 3.35
CA SER A 122 -10.43 16.80 3.64
C SER A 122 -10.26 17.15 5.12
N VAL A 123 -10.11 18.45 5.39
CA VAL A 123 -10.03 19.00 6.75
C VAL A 123 -11.09 20.08 6.93
N SER A 124 -11.89 19.99 7.99
CA SER A 124 -12.84 21.02 8.43
C SER A 124 -12.49 21.46 9.84
N ASN A 125 -12.19 22.75 10.01
CA ASN A 125 -11.73 23.33 11.27
C ASN A 125 -12.71 24.38 11.80
N GLU A 126 -13.29 24.12 12.97
CA GLU A 126 -14.05 25.07 13.79
C GLU A 126 -13.30 25.47 15.09
N GLY A 127 -12.11 24.90 15.31
CA GLY A 127 -11.24 25.14 16.46
C GLY A 127 -9.84 25.57 16.00
N ARG A 128 -8.80 24.86 16.46
CA ARG A 128 -7.40 25.12 16.08
C ARG A 128 -6.79 23.93 15.34
N PHE A 129 -6.15 24.19 14.21
CA PHE A 129 -5.49 23.18 13.40
C PHE A 129 -4.09 23.60 12.99
N THR A 130 -3.13 22.68 13.10
CA THR A 130 -1.75 22.86 12.62
C THR A 130 -1.30 21.63 11.85
N ASP A 131 -0.93 21.81 10.58
CA ASP A 131 -0.25 20.78 9.79
C ASP A 131 1.25 21.08 9.70
N GLU A 132 2.09 20.28 10.37
CA GLU A 132 3.56 20.32 10.21
C GLU A 132 4.06 19.33 9.14
N THR A 133 3.20 18.44 8.62
CA THR A 133 3.57 17.44 7.61
C THR A 133 3.70 18.03 6.21
N GLY A 134 2.96 19.11 5.96
CA GLY A 134 2.93 19.83 4.69
C GLY A 134 2.15 19.14 3.58
N VAL A 135 1.20 18.27 3.96
CA VAL A 135 0.33 17.54 3.03
C VAL A 135 -1.00 18.28 2.83
N VAL A 136 -1.50 18.99 3.84
CA VAL A 136 -2.79 19.67 3.77
C VAL A 136 -2.67 20.98 2.99
N GLN A 137 -3.45 21.10 1.91
CA GLN A 137 -3.48 22.28 1.05
C GLN A 137 -4.78 23.08 1.18
N GLU A 138 -5.86 22.51 1.72
CA GLU A 138 -7.13 23.20 1.91
C GLU A 138 -7.72 22.83 3.27
N VAL A 139 -8.19 23.85 4.00
CA VAL A 139 -8.97 23.70 5.23
C VAL A 139 -10.30 24.41 5.04
N LYS A 140 -11.40 23.75 5.39
CA LYS A 140 -12.77 24.27 5.37
C LYS A 140 -13.24 24.64 6.78
N GLY A 141 -14.40 25.30 6.90
CA GLY A 141 -14.96 25.74 8.18
C GLY A 141 -14.84 27.25 8.39
N THR A 142 -14.93 27.68 9.66
CA THR A 142 -14.83 29.09 10.06
C THR A 142 -13.48 29.73 9.77
N HIS A 143 -12.40 28.96 9.78
CA HIS A 143 -11.02 29.40 9.53
C HIS A 143 -10.45 28.77 8.26
N SER A 144 -11.16 28.98 7.16
CA SER A 144 -10.88 28.32 5.88
C SER A 144 -9.94 29.14 5.02
N PHE A 145 -8.95 28.46 4.47
CA PHE A 145 -8.13 28.94 3.36
C PHE A 145 -7.51 27.74 2.63
N ALA A 146 -7.06 28.01 1.40
CA ALA A 146 -6.33 27.04 0.59
C ALA A 146 -4.95 27.61 0.22
N ILE A 147 -3.98 26.74 0.01
CA ILE A 147 -2.64 27.09 -0.49
C ILE A 147 -2.29 26.20 -1.67
N GLU A 148 -1.63 26.77 -2.68
CA GLU A 148 -0.92 25.98 -3.68
C GLU A 148 0.41 25.51 -3.07
N GLN A 149 0.79 24.26 -3.34
CA GLN A 149 2.08 23.73 -2.91
C GLN A 149 3.21 24.67 -3.32
N ALA A 150 4.03 25.06 -2.34
CA ALA A 150 5.17 25.92 -2.58
C ALA A 150 6.22 25.18 -3.41
N GLY A 151 6.81 25.89 -4.36
CA GLY A 151 7.87 25.36 -5.21
C GLY A 151 9.05 26.31 -5.29
N GLY A 152 10.24 25.73 -5.39
CA GLY A 152 11.46 26.47 -5.72
C GLY A 152 11.56 26.72 -7.22
N TYR A 153 12.09 27.87 -7.60
CA TYR A 153 12.48 28.15 -8.97
C TYR A 153 13.77 28.99 -8.99
N SER A 154 14.44 29.01 -10.14
CA SER A 154 15.62 29.85 -10.33
C SER A 154 15.57 30.60 -11.66
N MET A 155 16.02 31.85 -11.63
CA MET A 155 16.05 32.70 -12.81
C MET A 155 17.23 33.67 -12.75
N GLY A 156 18.01 33.75 -13.83
CA GLY A 156 19.16 34.65 -13.90
C GLY A 156 20.27 34.35 -12.88
N GLY A 157 20.33 33.13 -12.33
CA GLY A 157 21.24 32.77 -11.25
C GLY A 157 20.77 33.18 -9.86
N ALA A 158 19.53 33.63 -9.70
CA ALA A 158 18.90 33.85 -8.40
C ALA A 158 17.96 32.69 -8.05
N LEU A 159 17.87 32.37 -6.76
CA LEU A 159 16.94 31.38 -6.21
C LEU A 159 15.70 32.08 -5.66
N SER A 160 14.54 31.47 -5.82
CA SER A 160 13.29 32.03 -5.32
C SER A 160 12.28 30.93 -4.97
N ILE A 161 11.34 31.27 -4.10
CA ILE A 161 10.25 30.40 -3.66
C ILE A 161 8.93 31.06 -4.01
N TYR A 162 8.04 30.28 -4.62
CA TYR A 162 6.74 30.72 -5.07
C TYR A 162 5.62 29.89 -4.42
N SER A 163 4.53 30.54 -4.03
CA SER A 163 3.29 29.90 -3.63
C SER A 163 2.13 30.89 -3.75
N LYS A 164 0.92 30.37 -3.90
CA LYS A 164 -0.32 31.15 -3.85
C LYS A 164 -1.19 30.69 -2.70
N ALA A 165 -2.00 31.59 -2.19
CA ALA A 165 -3.06 31.28 -1.26
C ALA A 165 -4.41 31.71 -1.84
N GLY A 166 -5.42 30.87 -1.65
CA GLY A 166 -6.82 31.22 -1.88
C GLY A 166 -7.31 32.24 -0.86
N LYS A 167 -8.51 32.78 -1.13
CA LYS A 167 -9.15 33.73 -0.23
C LYS A 167 -9.50 33.07 1.10
N ALA A 168 -9.03 33.65 2.22
CA ALA A 168 -9.43 33.22 3.55
C ALA A 168 -10.77 33.81 3.98
N THR A 169 -11.38 33.24 5.01
CA THR A 169 -12.56 33.82 5.69
C THR A 169 -12.22 35.09 6.48
N SER A 170 -10.98 35.24 6.96
CA SER A 170 -10.54 36.46 7.64
C SER A 170 -10.40 37.66 6.69
N GLU A 171 -10.70 38.87 7.19
CA GLU A 171 -10.54 40.10 6.40
C GLU A 171 -9.06 40.43 6.10
N MET A 172 -8.13 39.96 6.95
CA MET A 172 -6.69 40.20 6.80
C MET A 172 -6.05 39.27 5.75
N GLY A 173 -6.66 38.12 5.48
CA GLY A 173 -6.10 37.08 4.62
C GLY A 173 -4.98 36.27 5.30
N PRO A 174 -4.55 35.14 4.72
CA PRO A 174 -3.53 34.30 5.33
C PRO A 174 -2.16 34.98 5.25
N MET A 175 -1.44 35.00 6.37
CA MET A 175 -0.07 35.51 6.48
C MET A 175 0.94 34.41 6.16
N CYS A 176 2.05 34.76 5.51
CA CYS A 176 3.08 33.80 5.11
C CYS A 176 4.43 34.11 5.75
N THR A 177 5.09 33.12 6.34
CA THR A 177 6.46 33.25 6.85
C THR A 177 7.35 32.24 6.15
N LEU A 178 8.47 32.70 5.58
CA LEU A 178 9.52 31.84 5.07
C LEU A 178 10.36 31.34 6.24
N GLN A 179 10.51 30.02 6.35
CA GLN A 179 11.35 29.38 7.34
C GLN A 179 12.52 28.65 6.68
N LYS A 180 13.70 28.78 7.27
CA LYS A 180 14.91 28.04 6.90
C LYS A 180 15.21 26.97 7.94
N LYS A 181 15.60 25.78 7.50
CA LYS A 181 16.06 24.68 8.37
C LYS A 181 17.52 24.93 8.77
N GLU A 182 17.77 25.17 10.05
CA GLU A 182 19.10 25.33 10.65
C GLU A 182 19.25 24.33 11.82
N ASN A 183 20.26 23.45 11.79
CA ASN A 183 20.49 22.44 12.85
C ASN A 183 19.24 21.58 13.18
N ASN A 184 18.53 21.10 12.16
CA ASN A 184 17.26 20.37 12.29
C ASN A 184 16.14 21.14 13.00
N ARG A 185 16.19 22.48 13.01
CA ARG A 185 15.12 23.34 13.52
C ARG A 185 14.70 24.37 12.48
N TRP A 186 13.41 24.62 12.39
CA TRP A 186 12.85 25.67 11.55
C TRP A 186 13.00 27.02 12.23
N LYS A 187 13.50 28.00 11.47
CA LYS A 187 13.70 29.37 11.93
C LYS A 187 13.13 30.32 10.90
N ASP A 188 12.34 31.28 11.39
CA ASP A 188 11.77 32.34 10.56
C ASP A 188 12.89 33.18 9.95
N GLU A 189 12.90 33.31 8.62
CA GLU A 189 13.89 34.07 7.86
C GLU A 189 13.30 35.37 7.33
N MET A 190 12.11 35.31 6.73
CA MET A 190 11.41 36.46 6.15
C MET A 190 9.90 36.38 6.41
N ILE A 191 9.27 37.52 6.65
CA ILE A 191 7.81 37.61 6.79
C ILE A 191 7.26 38.21 5.49
N GLY A 192 6.47 37.42 4.76
CA GLY A 192 5.64 37.89 3.67
C GLY A 192 4.30 38.33 4.25
N GLY A 193 3.90 39.58 4.03
CA GLY A 193 2.60 40.06 4.50
C GLY A 193 1.42 39.25 3.95
N SER A 194 0.19 39.70 4.19
CA SER A 194 -0.97 39.07 3.56
C SER A 194 -1.02 39.37 2.06
N ALA A 195 -0.87 38.31 1.25
CA ALA A 195 -1.00 38.38 -0.20
C ALA A 195 -1.46 37.04 -0.77
N GLU A 196 -2.34 37.08 -1.77
CA GLU A 196 -2.80 35.90 -2.52
C GLU A 196 -1.65 35.21 -3.29
N THR A 197 -0.54 35.92 -3.53
CA THR A 197 0.65 35.40 -4.19
C THR A 197 1.89 35.89 -3.46
N ILE A 198 2.77 34.95 -3.14
CA ILE A 198 4.02 35.20 -2.42
C ILE A 198 5.19 34.77 -3.28
N ASN A 199 6.23 35.60 -3.29
CA ASN A 199 7.48 35.35 -3.98
C ASN A 199 8.64 35.81 -3.10
N PHE A 200 9.41 34.86 -2.56
CA PHE A 200 10.59 35.14 -1.76
C PHE A 200 11.86 34.92 -2.58
N GLY A 201 12.64 35.97 -2.80
CA GLY A 201 14.01 35.83 -3.30
C GLY A 201 14.95 35.44 -2.16
N VAL A 202 15.71 34.36 -2.35
CA VAL A 202 16.70 33.89 -1.37
C VAL A 202 18.10 33.96 -1.96
N THR A 203 19.07 34.38 -1.14
CA THR A 203 20.46 34.56 -1.59
C THR A 203 21.38 33.40 -1.21
N LYS A 204 20.86 32.39 -0.50
CA LYS A 204 21.65 31.25 -0.02
C LYS A 204 20.88 29.96 -0.27
N GLY A 205 21.58 28.92 -0.68
CA GLY A 205 21.04 27.57 -0.71
C GLY A 205 20.66 27.06 0.69
N GLY A 206 19.84 26.02 0.72
CA GLY A 206 19.37 25.34 1.92
C GLY A 206 17.98 24.74 1.76
N ILE A 207 17.51 24.15 2.86
CA ILE A 207 16.16 23.58 2.95
C ILE A 207 15.23 24.61 3.58
N TYR A 208 14.13 24.89 2.88
CA TYR A 208 13.15 25.92 3.22
C TYR A 208 11.74 25.33 3.34
N ARG A 209 10.84 26.05 4.01
CA ARG A 209 9.39 25.82 3.93
C ARG A 209 8.63 27.12 4.14
N LEU A 210 7.39 27.18 3.66
CA LEU A 210 6.47 28.27 3.96
C LEU A 210 5.57 27.87 5.13
N LYS A 211 5.36 28.79 6.06
CA LYS A 211 4.36 28.70 7.12
C LYS A 211 3.23 29.68 6.80
N TRP A 212 2.06 29.15 6.49
CA TRP A 212 0.83 29.91 6.24
C TRP A 212 -0.04 29.90 7.48
N MET A 213 -0.66 31.05 7.79
CA MET A 213 -1.39 31.26 9.02
C MET A 213 -2.59 32.16 8.80
N ASP A 214 -3.76 31.75 9.28
CA ASP A 214 -4.96 32.60 9.32
C ASP A 214 -5.07 33.30 10.70
N PRO A 215 -4.88 34.64 10.78
CA PRO A 215 -4.98 35.38 12.04
C PRO A 215 -6.43 35.81 12.35
N ASP A 216 -6.83 35.71 13.62
CA ASP A 216 -8.11 36.23 14.16
C ASP A 216 -7.91 37.57 14.89
N GLU A 217 -8.99 38.34 15.09
CA GLU A 217 -9.04 39.75 15.55
C GLU A 217 -8.34 40.03 16.90
N GLU A 218 -7.91 39.00 17.64
CA GLU A 218 -7.19 39.09 18.94
C GLU A 218 -5.82 38.36 18.97
N ASP A 219 -5.12 38.17 17.85
CA ASP A 219 -3.80 37.48 17.75
C ASP A 219 -3.82 35.96 18.08
N ASN A 220 -5.00 35.33 18.20
CA ASN A 220 -5.12 33.89 18.35
C ASN A 220 -5.13 33.19 16.99
N VAL A 221 -4.04 32.49 16.67
CA VAL A 221 -3.91 31.71 15.43
C VAL A 221 -4.84 30.49 15.46
N GLN A 222 -5.78 30.37 14.50
CA GLN A 222 -6.65 29.17 14.37
C GLN A 222 -6.15 28.12 13.39
N THR A 223 -5.64 28.48 12.21
CA THR A 223 -5.19 27.49 11.22
C THR A 223 -3.77 27.79 10.77
N VAL A 224 -2.88 26.79 10.86
CA VAL A 224 -1.50 26.86 10.38
C VAL A 224 -1.23 25.72 9.41
N LEU A 225 -0.82 26.04 8.19
CA LEU A 225 -0.40 25.07 7.18
C LEU A 225 1.07 25.30 6.83
N HIS A 226 1.88 24.24 6.85
CA HIS A 226 3.23 24.30 6.31
C HIS A 226 3.25 23.78 4.87
N SER A 227 4.18 24.26 4.05
CA SER A 227 4.51 23.58 2.80
C SER A 227 5.42 22.39 3.07
N LYS A 228 5.45 21.41 2.15
CA LYS A 228 6.59 20.49 2.04
C LYS A 228 7.94 21.22 2.02
N GLU A 229 9.00 20.50 2.37
CA GLU A 229 10.37 20.99 2.31
C GLU A 229 10.77 21.32 0.87
N ILE A 230 11.44 22.46 0.70
CA ILE A 230 11.88 23.02 -0.58
C ILE A 230 13.41 23.05 -0.57
N ASN A 231 14.03 22.26 -1.42
CA ASN A 231 15.48 22.13 -1.48
C ASN A 231 16.07 23.04 -2.57
N LEU A 232 16.76 24.11 -2.15
CA LEU A 232 17.37 25.08 -3.05
C LEU A 232 18.89 24.97 -3.00
N LEU A 233 19.52 24.74 -4.15
CA LEU A 233 20.97 24.56 -4.26
C LEU A 233 21.62 25.77 -4.95
N GLN A 234 22.53 26.42 -4.24
CA GLN A 234 23.38 27.47 -4.81
C GLN A 234 24.75 26.88 -5.10
N ILE A 235 25.14 26.84 -6.37
CA ILE A 235 26.47 26.40 -6.79
C ILE A 235 27.38 27.63 -6.83
N GLU A 236 28.53 27.54 -6.16
CA GLU A 236 29.56 28.60 -6.13
C GLU A 236 30.95 28.07 -6.50
N GLU A 237 31.16 26.75 -6.41
CA GLU A 237 32.42 26.07 -6.69
C GLU A 237 32.19 24.70 -7.34
N GLN A 238 33.28 24.00 -7.65
CA GLN A 238 33.19 22.65 -8.22
C GLN A 238 32.39 21.74 -7.29
N THR A 239 31.35 21.10 -7.84
CA THR A 239 30.38 20.34 -7.05
C THR A 239 30.03 19.04 -7.76
N ASP A 240 30.02 17.92 -7.02
CA ASP A 240 29.56 16.63 -7.49
C ASP A 240 28.22 16.31 -6.79
N LEU A 241 27.15 16.21 -7.56
CA LEU A 241 25.80 15.90 -7.08
C LEU A 241 25.50 14.44 -7.38
N LYS A 242 25.24 13.65 -6.35
CA LYS A 242 24.93 12.23 -6.47
C LYS A 242 23.69 11.86 -5.67
N ASP A 243 22.73 11.21 -6.33
CA ASP A 243 21.45 10.78 -5.74
C ASP A 243 20.70 11.95 -5.07
N VAL A 244 20.70 13.12 -5.73
CA VAL A 244 20.14 14.37 -5.20
C VAL A 244 18.80 14.70 -5.86
N THR A 245 17.81 15.04 -5.04
CA THR A 245 16.56 15.70 -5.49
C THR A 245 16.58 17.18 -5.14
N TYR A 246 16.09 18.04 -6.04
CA TYR A 246 16.08 19.49 -5.83
C TYR A 246 14.81 20.16 -6.35
N ASP A 247 14.46 21.32 -5.78
CA ASP A 247 13.43 22.21 -6.33
C ASP A 247 14.02 23.26 -7.28
N ALA A 248 15.18 23.83 -6.92
CA ALA A 248 15.88 24.71 -7.85
C ALA A 248 17.40 24.70 -7.64
N ILE A 249 18.14 24.87 -8.74
CA ILE A 249 19.59 25.06 -8.75
C ILE A 249 19.90 26.41 -9.39
N ALA A 250 20.80 27.18 -8.78
CA ALA A 250 21.31 28.40 -9.38
C ALA A 250 22.84 28.43 -9.36
N LEU A 251 23.43 28.92 -10.46
CA LEU A 251 24.85 29.27 -10.54
C LEU A 251 25.00 30.78 -10.77
N HIS A 252 25.63 31.45 -9.81
CA HIS A 252 25.98 32.87 -9.90
C HIS A 252 27.45 33.07 -9.54
N THR A 253 28.34 32.76 -10.48
CA THR A 253 29.78 32.95 -10.33
C THR A 253 30.24 34.04 -11.30
N GLY A 254 30.94 35.06 -10.82
CA GLY A 254 31.50 36.12 -11.68
C GLY A 254 32.83 35.74 -12.33
N THR A 255 33.12 34.44 -12.47
CA THR A 255 34.44 33.92 -12.85
C THR A 255 34.53 33.61 -14.33
N LEU A 256 35.72 33.85 -14.93
CA LEU A 256 35.98 33.48 -16.32
C LEU A 256 36.17 31.97 -16.51
N GLU A 257 36.78 31.31 -15.53
CA GLU A 257 36.94 29.84 -15.51
C GLU A 257 35.59 29.15 -15.31
N ALA A 258 35.39 28.03 -16.01
CA ALA A 258 34.19 27.24 -15.91
C ALA A 258 34.10 26.55 -14.53
N THR A 259 32.97 26.75 -13.86
CA THR A 259 32.60 25.97 -12.68
C THR A 259 32.21 24.58 -13.16
N LYS A 260 32.90 23.54 -12.69
CA LYS A 260 32.64 22.16 -13.08
C LYS A 260 31.63 21.53 -12.15
N VAL A 261 30.56 20.98 -12.71
CA VAL A 261 29.50 20.30 -11.96
C VAL A 261 29.31 18.92 -12.55
N SER A 262 29.29 17.89 -11.72
CA SER A 262 28.85 16.56 -12.14
C SER A 262 27.51 16.20 -11.52
N MET A 263 26.65 15.53 -12.28
CA MET A 263 25.34 15.02 -11.83
C MET A 263 25.27 13.53 -12.10
N ASP A 264 25.05 12.75 -11.04
CA ASP A 264 24.88 11.30 -11.04
C ASP A 264 23.55 10.96 -10.35
N ASN A 265 22.58 10.46 -11.12
CA ASN A 265 21.21 10.18 -10.64
C ASN A 265 20.52 11.38 -9.95
N VAL A 266 20.60 12.56 -10.57
CA VAL A 266 19.97 13.78 -10.04
C VAL A 266 18.60 13.99 -10.68
N ALA A 267 17.61 14.44 -9.90
CA ALA A 267 16.26 14.72 -10.38
C ALA A 267 15.68 16.02 -9.79
N ALA A 268 14.90 16.76 -10.58
CA ALA A 268 14.13 17.90 -10.08
C ALA A 268 12.73 17.46 -9.61
N LEU A 269 12.25 18.05 -8.52
CA LEU A 269 10.89 17.87 -8.04
C LEU A 269 9.91 18.71 -8.88
N PRO A 270 8.73 18.18 -9.22
CA PRO A 270 7.76 18.91 -10.03
C PRO A 270 7.21 20.14 -9.29
N CYS A 271 7.17 21.29 -9.98
CA CYS A 271 6.52 22.50 -9.50
C CYS A 271 5.09 22.64 -10.09
N THR A 272 4.19 23.29 -9.36
CA THR A 272 2.75 23.37 -9.64
C THR A 272 2.34 24.26 -10.82
N THR A 273 3.27 24.96 -11.50
CA THR A 273 2.93 25.80 -12.66
C THR A 273 4.01 25.76 -13.77
N GLU A 274 3.59 25.72 -15.04
CA GLU A 274 4.48 25.69 -16.23
C GLU A 274 5.45 26.89 -16.29
N GLU A 275 5.02 28.09 -15.86
CA GLU A 275 5.86 29.30 -15.85
C GLU A 275 6.98 29.26 -14.79
N ASN A 276 6.80 28.50 -13.70
CA ASN A 276 7.73 28.43 -12.55
C ASN A 276 8.31 27.03 -12.34
N SER A 277 8.38 26.21 -13.39
CA SER A 277 8.97 24.86 -13.31
C SER A 277 10.30 24.86 -12.56
N ALA A 278 10.48 23.84 -11.70
CA ALA A 278 11.74 23.58 -11.01
C ALA A 278 12.90 23.72 -12.00
N GLY A 279 13.83 24.60 -11.67
CA GLY A 279 14.69 25.20 -12.67
C GLY A 279 16.16 25.18 -12.27
N PHE A 280 17.00 24.83 -13.22
CA PHE A 280 18.44 25.07 -13.13
C PHE A 280 18.79 26.30 -13.96
N SER A 281 19.17 27.40 -13.32
CA SER A 281 19.60 28.62 -14.02
C SER A 281 21.09 28.92 -13.88
N VAL A 282 21.70 29.30 -15.01
CA VAL A 282 23.06 29.82 -15.10
C VAL A 282 22.99 31.33 -15.30
N GLY A 283 23.54 32.10 -14.36
CA GLY A 283 23.55 33.57 -14.42
C GLY A 283 24.37 34.14 -15.57
N THR A 284 24.10 35.39 -15.95
CA THR A 284 24.66 36.05 -17.16
C THR A 284 26.19 36.11 -17.24
N PHE A 285 26.87 36.15 -16.08
CA PHE A 285 28.33 36.22 -16.01
C PHE A 285 28.97 34.90 -15.58
N SER A 286 28.15 33.85 -15.44
CA SER A 286 28.59 32.53 -15.01
C SER A 286 29.07 31.68 -16.19
N ASN A 287 30.03 30.81 -15.90
CA ASN A 287 30.52 29.80 -16.84
C ASN A 287 30.38 28.42 -16.20
N LEU A 288 29.61 27.52 -16.82
CA LEU A 288 29.29 26.18 -16.34
C LEU A 288 29.81 25.11 -17.29
N GLU A 289 30.50 24.11 -16.75
CA GLU A 289 30.71 22.83 -17.41
C GLU A 289 29.93 21.77 -16.62
N LEU A 290 28.85 21.24 -17.22
CA LEU A 290 27.98 20.25 -16.61
C LEU A 290 28.23 18.87 -17.23
N THR A 291 28.66 17.91 -16.42
CA THR A 291 28.89 16.52 -16.83
C THR A 291 27.82 15.60 -16.23
N LEU A 292 27.12 14.88 -17.08
CA LEU A 292 26.09 13.91 -16.67
C LEU A 292 26.68 12.50 -16.54
N LYS A 293 26.22 11.75 -15.53
CA LYS A 293 26.51 10.34 -15.23
C LYS A 293 25.21 9.65 -14.76
N GLY A 294 25.11 8.33 -14.94
CA GLY A 294 23.92 7.58 -14.51
C GLY A 294 22.62 8.06 -15.19
N THR A 295 21.49 7.92 -14.51
CA THR A 295 20.17 8.26 -15.05
C THR A 295 19.69 9.59 -14.47
N ASN A 296 19.81 10.69 -15.22
CA ASN A 296 19.31 12.00 -14.79
C ASN A 296 17.95 12.25 -15.44
N SER A 297 16.87 11.98 -14.70
CA SER A 297 15.50 12.16 -15.17
C SER A 297 14.90 13.45 -14.61
N ARG A 298 14.13 14.16 -15.45
CA ARG A 298 13.32 15.32 -15.01
C ARG A 298 14.15 16.42 -14.34
N LEU A 299 15.24 16.89 -14.93
CA LEU A 299 15.99 18.04 -14.40
C LEU A 299 15.22 19.38 -14.50
N GLY A 300 13.98 19.34 -14.98
CA GLY A 300 13.10 20.48 -15.09
C GLY A 300 13.49 21.40 -16.26
N THR A 301 13.38 22.71 -16.05
CA THR A 301 13.79 23.69 -17.06
C THR A 301 15.19 24.21 -16.79
N LEU A 302 16.12 23.90 -17.68
CA LEU A 302 17.48 24.44 -17.65
C LEU A 302 17.52 25.76 -18.42
N ARG A 303 17.81 26.86 -17.73
CA ARG A 303 17.90 28.21 -18.34
C ARG A 303 19.33 28.73 -18.30
N ASN A 304 19.94 28.88 -19.47
CA ASN A 304 21.29 29.43 -19.59
C ASN A 304 21.25 30.91 -20.01
N TYR A 305 21.65 31.82 -19.11
CA TYR A 305 21.89 33.23 -19.43
C TYR A 305 23.39 33.54 -19.64
N GLY A 306 24.28 32.65 -19.20
CA GLY A 306 25.73 32.80 -19.24
C GLY A 306 26.39 31.92 -20.30
N THR A 307 27.49 31.28 -19.94
CA THR A 307 28.14 30.25 -20.77
C THR A 307 27.93 28.88 -20.14
N MET A 308 27.50 27.91 -20.93
CA MET A 308 27.31 26.54 -20.47
C MET A 308 27.79 25.53 -21.52
N ALA A 309 28.54 24.53 -21.08
CA ALA A 309 28.85 23.32 -21.83
C ALA A 309 28.21 22.11 -21.14
N LEU A 310 27.45 21.31 -21.88
CA LEU A 310 26.83 20.07 -21.43
C LEU A 310 27.60 18.89 -22.00
N LYS A 311 28.04 17.98 -21.13
CA LYS A 311 28.83 16.79 -21.45
C LYS A 311 28.20 15.54 -20.86
N ASN A 312 28.54 14.40 -21.44
CA ASN A 312 28.10 13.10 -20.96
C ASN A 312 29.30 12.16 -20.73
N GLU A 313 29.24 11.32 -19.69
CA GLU A 313 30.19 10.22 -19.46
C GLU A 313 29.47 8.86 -19.57
N GLY A 314 30.01 7.96 -20.41
CA GLY A 314 29.45 6.63 -20.61
C GLY A 314 28.04 6.67 -21.21
N ASP A 315 27.15 5.83 -20.70
CA ASP A 315 25.77 5.66 -21.17
C ASP A 315 24.76 6.55 -20.43
N ALA A 316 25.18 7.68 -19.85
CA ALA A 316 24.24 8.48 -19.07
C ALA A 316 23.05 8.94 -19.93
N THR A 317 21.85 8.84 -19.37
CA THR A 317 20.61 9.22 -20.03
C THR A 317 20.17 10.60 -19.56
N PHE A 318 19.52 11.34 -20.47
CA PHE A 318 19.03 12.69 -20.25
C PHE A 318 17.59 12.76 -20.74
N GLU A 319 16.64 12.70 -19.81
CA GLU A 319 15.22 12.55 -20.12
C GLU A 319 14.39 13.71 -19.54
N GLU A 320 13.30 14.05 -20.24
CA GLU A 320 12.27 15.00 -19.76
C GLU A 320 12.81 16.37 -19.29
N THR A 321 13.83 16.92 -19.96
CA THR A 321 14.44 18.21 -19.61
C THR A 321 14.27 19.23 -20.73
N THR A 322 13.81 20.44 -20.37
CA THR A 322 13.66 21.56 -21.32
C THR A 322 14.84 22.50 -21.21
N ILE A 323 15.59 22.71 -22.30
CA ILE A 323 16.73 23.64 -22.31
C ILE A 323 16.32 24.94 -22.99
N TYR A 324 16.50 26.06 -22.29
CA TYR A 324 16.30 27.41 -22.79
C TYR A 324 17.62 28.18 -22.78
N ASN A 325 18.12 28.55 -23.96
CA ASN A 325 19.40 29.24 -24.10
C ASN A 325 19.22 30.73 -24.47
N GLU A 326 19.60 31.61 -23.55
CA GLU A 326 19.73 33.07 -23.73
C GLU A 326 21.19 33.54 -23.73
N GLY A 327 22.16 32.62 -23.64
CA GLY A 327 23.59 32.91 -23.61
C GLY A 327 24.38 32.10 -24.65
N ILE A 328 25.52 31.55 -24.23
CA ILE A 328 26.37 30.66 -25.03
C ILE A 328 26.19 29.24 -24.52
N PHE A 329 25.61 28.36 -25.33
CA PHE A 329 25.38 26.96 -24.98
C PHE A 329 26.13 26.04 -25.93
N THR A 330 26.78 25.02 -25.38
CA THR A 330 27.43 23.93 -26.13
C THR A 330 26.90 22.60 -25.63
N ASP A 331 26.34 21.80 -26.52
CA ASP A 331 25.91 20.44 -26.24
C ASP A 331 26.90 19.45 -26.89
N GLU A 332 27.64 18.72 -26.05
CA GLU A 332 28.57 17.66 -26.44
C GLU A 332 28.00 16.25 -26.20
N THR A 333 26.74 16.13 -25.77
CA THR A 333 26.09 14.84 -25.49
C THR A 333 25.67 14.11 -26.77
N GLY A 334 25.34 14.88 -27.81
CA GLY A 334 24.84 14.37 -29.08
C GLY A 334 23.47 13.73 -29.03
N ASN A 335 22.69 13.99 -27.98
CA ASN A 335 21.33 13.51 -27.87
C ASN A 335 20.37 14.33 -28.76
N GLU A 336 19.29 13.68 -29.19
CA GLU A 336 18.18 14.34 -29.89
C GLU A 336 17.38 15.21 -28.92
N GLY A 337 16.79 16.31 -29.39
CA GLY A 337 16.07 17.21 -28.51
C GLY A 337 15.94 18.64 -29.03
N MET A 338 15.19 19.44 -28.27
CA MET A 338 14.86 20.82 -28.60
C MET A 338 15.53 21.80 -27.64
N ILE A 339 16.36 22.68 -28.17
CA ILE A 339 16.97 23.81 -27.47
C ILE A 339 16.19 25.07 -27.85
N LEU A 340 15.57 25.68 -26.86
CA LEU A 340 14.75 26.89 -26.99
C LEU A 340 15.59 28.16 -26.82
N GLY A 341 15.00 29.32 -27.13
CA GLY A 341 15.63 30.64 -27.05
C GLY A 341 16.02 31.26 -28.40
N PRO A 342 16.66 32.45 -28.41
CA PRO A 342 16.97 33.20 -29.62
C PRO A 342 17.84 32.43 -30.63
N ALA A 343 18.82 31.66 -30.15
CA ALA A 343 19.65 30.77 -30.96
C ALA A 343 19.14 29.32 -30.96
N GLY A 344 17.81 29.13 -30.93
CA GLY A 344 17.18 27.81 -30.81
C GLY A 344 17.49 26.84 -31.95
N LEU A 345 17.64 25.57 -31.59
CA LEU A 345 18.01 24.44 -32.44
C LEU A 345 17.20 23.22 -32.01
N TRP A 346 16.60 22.52 -32.96
CA TRP A 346 15.86 21.28 -32.72
C TRP A 346 16.44 20.17 -33.58
N ILE A 347 17.04 19.17 -32.94
CA ILE A 347 17.50 17.94 -33.58
C ILE A 347 16.32 16.97 -33.61
N GLN A 348 15.89 16.60 -34.82
CA GLN A 348 14.68 15.80 -35.04
C GLN A 348 14.99 14.33 -35.32
N GLU A 349 16.12 14.07 -35.96
CA GLU A 349 16.57 12.71 -36.28
C GLU A 349 18.08 12.75 -36.56
N PHE A 350 18.82 11.84 -35.97
CA PHE A 350 20.21 11.56 -36.32
C PHE A 350 20.39 10.05 -36.43
N LYS A 351 20.66 9.52 -37.63
CA LYS A 351 20.78 8.07 -37.83
C LYS A 351 21.66 7.68 -39.02
N PRO A 352 22.40 6.56 -38.94
CA PRO A 352 23.00 5.89 -40.08
C PRO A 352 21.94 5.52 -41.11
N ASN A 353 22.26 5.68 -42.38
CA ASN A 353 21.46 5.17 -43.48
C ASN A 353 21.97 3.78 -43.87
N LYS A 354 21.13 3.05 -44.62
CA LYS A 354 21.53 1.79 -45.26
C LYS A 354 22.78 1.98 -46.13
N ASP A 355 23.69 1.02 -46.02
CA ASP A 355 24.88 0.93 -46.87
C ASP A 355 24.53 0.91 -48.35
N ASN A 356 25.30 1.66 -49.14
CA ASN A 356 25.19 1.68 -50.60
C ASN A 356 26.49 1.18 -51.21
N THR A 357 26.43 0.48 -52.33
CA THR A 357 27.63 0.04 -53.06
C THR A 357 27.83 0.89 -54.31
N GLY A 358 29.02 1.46 -54.47
CA GLY A 358 29.41 2.22 -55.65
C GLY A 358 29.49 1.34 -56.91
N PRO A 359 29.54 1.94 -58.12
CA PRO A 359 29.62 1.20 -59.38
C PRO A 359 30.86 0.29 -59.52
N ASP A 360 31.88 0.52 -58.70
CA ASP A 360 33.15 -0.20 -58.63
C ASP A 360 33.22 -1.22 -57.48
N GLY A 361 32.13 -1.42 -56.73
CA GLY A 361 32.09 -2.32 -55.57
C GLY A 361 32.48 -1.65 -54.24
N THR A 362 32.87 -0.36 -54.24
CA THR A 362 33.24 0.34 -53.01
C THR A 362 32.03 0.53 -52.10
N GLN A 363 32.14 0.13 -50.84
CA GLN A 363 31.08 0.39 -49.85
C GLN A 363 31.04 1.88 -49.50
N ILE A 364 29.88 2.48 -49.71
CA ILE A 364 29.57 3.88 -49.45
C ILE A 364 28.62 3.93 -48.26
N LYS A 365 29.12 4.46 -47.15
CA LYS A 365 28.34 4.67 -45.93
C LYS A 365 27.71 6.06 -45.94
N SER A 366 26.54 6.21 -45.34
CA SER A 366 25.92 7.53 -45.18
C SER A 366 25.17 7.67 -43.87
N VAL A 367 25.04 8.90 -43.40
CA VAL A 367 24.32 9.27 -42.17
C VAL A 367 23.39 10.43 -42.47
N SER A 368 22.16 10.34 -41.96
CA SER A 368 21.14 11.37 -42.11
C SER A 368 21.01 12.19 -40.83
N LEU A 369 20.89 13.50 -40.99
CA LEU A 369 20.62 14.45 -39.93
C LEU A 369 19.43 15.33 -40.35
N ARG A 370 18.34 15.30 -39.57
CA ARG A 370 17.22 16.22 -39.69
C ARG A 370 17.18 17.17 -38.50
N TYR A 371 17.05 18.45 -38.80
CA TYR A 371 16.98 19.49 -37.78
C TYR A 371 16.13 20.69 -38.22
N ALA A 372 15.71 21.48 -37.25
CA ALA A 372 15.05 22.76 -37.44
C ALA A 372 15.75 23.86 -36.62
N ILE A 373 15.71 25.10 -37.11
CA ILE A 373 16.31 26.26 -36.42
C ILE A 373 15.36 27.44 -36.30
N LYS A 374 15.62 28.29 -35.30
CA LYS A 374 14.97 29.61 -35.11
C LYS A 374 15.89 30.80 -35.43
N SER A 375 17.18 30.57 -35.65
CA SER A 375 18.20 31.60 -35.81
C SER A 375 18.40 32.08 -37.25
N PHE A 376 19.01 33.26 -37.43
CA PHE A 376 19.31 33.84 -38.76
C PHE A 376 20.64 33.39 -39.37
N TYR A 377 21.59 32.94 -38.54
CA TYR A 377 22.88 32.44 -38.99
C TYR A 377 23.09 31.01 -38.49
N ARG A 378 23.44 30.11 -39.41
CA ARG A 378 23.78 28.71 -39.11
C ARG A 378 25.07 28.30 -39.78
N LYS A 379 25.78 27.37 -39.16
CA LYS A 379 26.93 26.68 -39.72
C LYS A 379 26.79 25.19 -39.44
N VAL A 380 26.93 24.34 -40.45
CA VAL A 380 26.96 22.87 -40.28
C VAL A 380 28.28 22.36 -40.83
N ILE A 381 29.01 21.62 -40.00
CA ILE A 381 30.33 21.09 -40.31
C ILE A 381 30.32 19.60 -40.03
N VAL A 382 30.93 18.80 -40.88
CA VAL A 382 31.32 17.42 -40.56
C VAL A 382 32.78 17.46 -40.13
N GLU A 383 33.03 17.03 -38.90
CA GLU A 383 34.38 16.89 -38.36
C GLU A 383 34.81 15.42 -38.45
N THR A 384 36.09 15.17 -38.67
CA THR A 384 36.72 13.85 -38.59
C THR A 384 37.77 13.86 -37.48
N TYR A 385 37.96 12.73 -36.81
CA TYR A 385 38.94 12.60 -35.75
C TYR A 385 40.30 12.18 -36.32
N GLN A 386 41.31 13.06 -36.22
CA GLN A 386 42.67 12.83 -36.73
C GLN A 386 43.72 13.29 -35.72
N ASN A 387 44.76 12.47 -35.49
CA ASN A 387 45.88 12.79 -34.59
C ASN A 387 45.46 13.25 -33.18
N GLY A 388 44.38 12.67 -32.63
CA GLY A 388 43.87 13.00 -31.30
C GLY A 388 43.06 14.30 -31.23
N GLN A 389 42.67 14.89 -32.37
CA GLN A 389 41.86 16.10 -32.42
C GLN A 389 40.76 15.99 -33.49
N TRP A 390 39.63 16.67 -33.24
CA TRP A 390 38.60 16.85 -34.24
C TRP A 390 39.03 17.93 -35.24
N VAL A 391 39.07 17.58 -36.52
CA VAL A 391 39.41 18.48 -37.63
C VAL A 391 38.24 18.55 -38.60
N ASN A 392 38.00 19.72 -39.20
CA ASN A 392 36.95 19.87 -40.21
C ASN A 392 37.25 18.96 -41.41
N TYR A 393 36.36 18.01 -41.68
CA TYR A 393 36.46 17.11 -42.83
C TYR A 393 35.81 17.74 -44.05
N ASP A 394 34.55 18.13 -43.90
CA ASP A 394 33.78 18.80 -44.93
C ASP A 394 32.96 19.92 -44.30
N GLU A 395 33.11 21.11 -44.86
CA GLU A 395 32.22 22.21 -44.54
C GLU A 395 31.10 22.16 -45.56
N ILE A 396 29.96 21.66 -45.10
CA ILE A 396 28.75 21.64 -45.91
C ILE A 396 28.45 23.10 -46.21
N LYS A 397 28.69 23.54 -47.45
CA LYS A 397 28.33 24.86 -47.95
C LYS A 397 26.80 24.98 -48.03
N GLY A 398 26.12 24.94 -46.88
CA GLY A 398 24.93 25.74 -46.69
C GLY A 398 25.43 27.17 -46.78
N GLY A 399 25.04 27.88 -47.84
CA GLY A 399 25.54 29.23 -48.08
C GLY A 399 25.48 30.08 -46.82
N GLU A 400 26.40 31.03 -46.69
CA GLU A 400 26.14 32.21 -45.88
C GLU A 400 24.84 32.82 -46.42
N SER A 401 23.68 32.40 -45.93
CA SER A 401 22.43 33.08 -46.21
C SER A 401 22.41 34.32 -45.32
N LYS A 402 23.27 35.29 -45.64
CA LYS A 402 22.91 36.67 -45.40
C LYS A 402 21.71 36.94 -46.31
N ASN A 403 20.52 36.91 -45.72
CA ASN A 403 19.25 37.20 -46.37
C ASN A 403 18.75 36.15 -47.38
N GLU A 404 17.89 35.25 -46.92
CA GLU A 404 16.64 35.03 -47.66
C GLU A 404 15.52 34.96 -46.63
N SER A 405 14.68 36.01 -46.59
CA SER A 405 13.38 35.94 -45.92
C SER A 405 12.57 34.82 -46.59
N PRO A 406 12.21 33.72 -45.91
CA PRO A 406 11.25 32.80 -46.47
C PRO A 406 9.89 33.50 -46.36
N GLU A 407 9.27 33.81 -47.49
CA GLU A 407 7.91 34.31 -47.53
C GLU A 407 7.00 33.42 -46.67
N LEU A 408 6.40 34.03 -45.66
CA LEU A 408 5.36 33.48 -44.80
C LEU A 408 4.27 32.83 -45.66
N ARG A 409 4.20 31.50 -45.69
CA ARG A 409 2.95 30.80 -46.00
C ARG A 409 2.27 30.42 -44.69
N SER A 410 1.13 31.04 -44.48
CA SER A 410 0.32 30.98 -43.27
C SER A 410 -0.19 29.59 -42.95
N THR A 411 -0.28 29.27 -41.66
CA THR A 411 -1.38 28.51 -41.08
C THR A 411 -1.81 29.17 -39.78
N GLN A 412 -3.12 29.37 -39.63
CA GLN A 412 -3.75 29.93 -38.43
C GLN A 412 -3.50 29.02 -37.22
N GLY A 413 -3.11 29.63 -36.11
CA GLY A 413 -2.90 29.02 -34.78
C GLY A 413 -2.10 30.01 -33.92
N SER A 414 -2.58 30.32 -32.71
CA SER A 414 -2.12 31.42 -31.85
C SER A 414 -0.64 31.33 -31.48
N GLU A 415 0.16 32.35 -31.84
CA GLU A 415 1.50 32.77 -31.37
C GLU A 415 2.48 31.77 -30.68
N THR A 416 2.39 30.46 -30.90
CA THR A 416 3.33 29.45 -30.41
C THR A 416 4.42 29.21 -31.45
N GLU A 417 5.59 29.80 -31.17
CA GLU A 417 6.93 29.54 -31.72
C GLU A 417 7.05 28.99 -33.17
N LYS A 418 7.12 29.90 -34.16
CA LYS A 418 7.34 29.55 -35.57
C LYS A 418 8.81 29.19 -35.85
N TRP A 419 9.11 27.90 -36.00
CA TRP A 419 10.39 27.39 -36.53
C TRP A 419 10.52 27.69 -38.03
N THR A 420 11.63 28.32 -38.45
CA THR A 420 11.70 29.04 -39.73
C THR A 420 12.30 28.22 -40.87
N LEU A 421 13.06 27.16 -40.57
CA LEU A 421 13.74 26.35 -41.58
C LEU A 421 13.88 24.90 -41.12
N ARG A 422 13.31 23.96 -41.89
CA ARG A 422 13.56 22.51 -41.74
C ARG A 422 14.59 22.08 -42.77
N ALA A 423 15.65 21.42 -42.33
CA ALA A 423 16.70 20.93 -43.22
C ALA A 423 16.97 19.45 -42.93
N SER A 424 17.22 18.72 -44.00
CA SER A 424 17.74 17.36 -43.95
C SER A 424 19.10 17.37 -44.64
N TYR A 425 20.09 16.78 -44.01
CA TYR A 425 21.42 16.60 -44.57
C TYR A 425 21.79 15.13 -44.57
N ILE A 426 22.37 14.68 -45.67
CA ILE A 426 22.90 13.33 -45.81
C ILE A 426 24.40 13.49 -46.07
N PHE A 427 25.21 13.05 -45.11
CA PHE A 427 26.65 12.93 -45.32
C PHE A 427 26.95 11.55 -45.88
N THR A 428 27.75 11.49 -46.94
CA THR A 428 28.11 10.26 -47.62
C THR A 428 29.61 10.23 -47.84
N THR A 429 30.29 9.16 -47.43
CA THR A 429 31.72 9.01 -47.70
C THR A 429 32.14 7.55 -47.82
N ALA A 430 33.21 7.32 -48.60
CA ALA A 430 33.92 6.06 -48.70
C ALA A 430 35.22 6.07 -47.87
N VAL A 431 35.53 7.18 -47.20
CA VAL A 431 36.77 7.34 -46.42
C VAL A 431 36.55 6.87 -44.99
N LYS A 432 37.30 5.86 -44.57
CA LYS A 432 37.32 5.36 -43.18
C LYS A 432 37.67 6.49 -42.21
N GLY A 433 36.98 6.50 -41.06
CA GLY A 433 37.29 7.43 -39.98
C GLY A 433 36.15 7.56 -38.98
N THR A 434 36.45 8.17 -37.84
CA THR A 434 35.44 8.61 -36.88
C THR A 434 35.00 10.02 -37.26
N TYR A 435 33.70 10.23 -37.38
CA TYR A 435 33.12 11.49 -37.81
C TYR A 435 32.07 11.97 -36.80
N ARG A 436 31.77 13.27 -36.81
CA ARG A 436 30.62 13.86 -36.08
C ARG A 436 30.11 15.09 -36.80
N PHE A 437 28.83 15.42 -36.60
CA PHE A 437 28.29 16.71 -37.00
C PHE A 437 28.54 17.76 -35.92
N LYS A 438 28.83 18.98 -36.36
CA LYS A 438 28.81 20.18 -35.54
C LYS A 438 27.84 21.17 -36.16
N ILE A 439 26.82 21.58 -35.41
CA ILE A 439 25.87 22.62 -35.79
C ILE A 439 26.10 23.83 -34.89
N GLU A 440 26.28 25.01 -35.48
CA GLU A 440 26.33 26.28 -34.75
C GLU A 440 25.19 27.19 -35.23
N THR A 441 24.39 27.69 -34.29
CA THR A 441 23.36 28.69 -34.53
C THR A 441 23.67 29.95 -33.72
N THR A 442 23.44 31.13 -34.31
CA THR A 442 23.63 32.41 -33.62
C THR A 442 22.51 33.39 -33.94
N LYS A 443 22.11 34.15 -32.93
CA LYS A 443 21.18 35.29 -33.05
C LYS A 443 21.51 36.29 -31.94
N ASP A 444 21.73 37.54 -32.32
CA ASP A 444 22.19 38.60 -31.42
C ASP A 444 23.45 38.17 -30.63
N ASN A 445 23.42 38.19 -29.30
CA ASN A 445 24.53 37.74 -28.45
C ASN A 445 24.43 36.25 -28.06
N CYS A 446 23.37 35.55 -28.47
CA CYS A 446 23.15 34.14 -28.13
C CYS A 446 23.80 33.22 -29.16
N LYS A 447 24.43 32.15 -28.69
CA LYS A 447 25.03 31.09 -29.53
C LYS A 447 24.65 29.73 -28.99
N THR A 448 24.28 28.81 -29.87
CA THR A 448 24.12 27.38 -29.56
C THR A 448 25.05 26.58 -30.46
N THR A 449 25.82 25.67 -29.88
CA THR A 449 26.64 24.69 -30.59
C THR A 449 26.21 23.29 -30.20
N TRP A 450 25.95 22.42 -31.15
CA TRP A 450 25.59 21.03 -30.91
C TRP A 450 26.56 20.12 -31.64
N TYR A 451 27.05 19.09 -30.97
CA TYR A 451 27.88 18.03 -31.53
C TYR A 451 27.11 16.71 -31.52
N SER A 452 27.06 16.00 -32.65
CA SER A 452 26.50 14.64 -32.66
C SER A 452 27.39 13.67 -31.89
N LYS A 453 26.81 12.52 -31.51
CA LYS A 453 27.62 11.37 -31.09
C LYS A 453 28.61 11.01 -32.21
N PRO A 454 29.86 10.63 -31.86
CA PRO A 454 30.81 10.13 -32.85
C PRO A 454 30.25 8.90 -33.56
N TYR A 455 30.37 8.84 -34.88
CA TYR A 455 30.04 7.64 -35.65
C TYR A 455 31.29 7.16 -36.39
N GLU A 456 31.60 5.88 -36.23
CA GLU A 456 32.72 5.23 -36.91
C GLU A 456 32.29 4.68 -38.26
N LEU A 457 33.02 5.06 -39.31
CA LEU A 457 32.91 4.44 -40.62
C LEU A 457 34.10 3.52 -40.80
N ILE A 458 33.86 2.21 -40.74
CA ILE A 458 34.81 1.14 -41.00
C ILE A 458 34.58 0.49 -42.37
N GLU A 459 35.65 0.01 -42.98
CA GLU A 459 35.62 -0.84 -44.18
C GLU A 459 35.22 -2.27 -43.77
N SER A 460 34.28 -2.89 -44.49
CA SER A 460 34.02 -4.33 -44.36
C SER A 460 35.00 -5.09 -45.26
N GLU A 461 36.23 -5.33 -44.78
CA GLU A 461 37.27 -6.05 -45.54
C GLU A 461 37.16 -7.58 -45.44
N TYR A 462 36.33 -8.14 -44.54
CA TYR A 462 36.26 -9.58 -44.28
C TYR A 462 34.89 -10.16 -44.62
N GLU A 463 34.88 -11.12 -45.55
CA GLU A 463 33.68 -11.74 -46.11
C GLU A 463 33.79 -13.27 -46.05
N ILE A 464 32.76 -13.95 -45.53
CA ILE A 464 32.54 -15.39 -45.77
C ILE A 464 31.65 -15.55 -46.99
N LYS A 465 32.21 -16.13 -48.04
CA LYS A 465 31.58 -16.34 -49.34
C LYS A 465 31.78 -17.80 -49.79
N ASP A 466 31.08 -18.21 -50.83
CA ASP A 466 31.01 -19.63 -51.24
C ASP A 466 32.37 -20.30 -51.51
N ASP A 467 33.39 -19.53 -51.90
CA ASP A 467 34.76 -20.01 -52.18
C ASP A 467 35.74 -19.82 -51.00
N GLN A 468 35.31 -19.19 -49.91
CA GLN A 468 36.10 -18.91 -48.70
C GLN A 468 35.24 -19.13 -47.44
N LEU A 469 35.23 -20.38 -46.98
CA LEU A 469 34.40 -20.86 -45.85
C LEU A 469 35.18 -21.05 -44.55
N GLU A 470 36.46 -20.64 -44.49
CA GLU A 470 37.25 -20.68 -43.25
C GLU A 470 37.88 -19.32 -43.00
N LEU A 471 37.76 -18.81 -41.78
CA LEU A 471 38.33 -17.53 -41.36
C LEU A 471 38.94 -17.65 -39.96
N GLY A 472 40.17 -17.15 -39.81
CA GLY A 472 40.91 -17.17 -38.55
C GLY A 472 42.07 -18.16 -38.52
N THR A 473 42.79 -18.20 -37.40
CA THR A 473 44.01 -19.01 -37.22
C THR A 473 44.11 -19.57 -35.79
N GLU A 474 45.19 -20.27 -35.45
CA GLU A 474 45.44 -20.72 -34.07
C GLU A 474 45.66 -19.57 -33.07
N THR A 475 45.91 -18.35 -33.55
CA THR A 475 46.00 -17.14 -32.73
C THR A 475 44.82 -16.21 -32.99
N THR A 476 44.43 -15.42 -31.98
CA THR A 476 43.33 -14.47 -32.08
C THR A 476 43.50 -13.51 -33.25
N THR A 477 42.50 -13.48 -34.12
CA THR A 477 42.42 -12.62 -35.29
C THR A 477 41.36 -11.54 -35.02
N ILE A 478 41.81 -10.30 -34.85
CA ILE A 478 40.91 -9.18 -34.57
C ILE A 478 40.40 -8.61 -35.91
N LEU A 479 39.09 -8.59 -36.12
CA LEU A 479 38.42 -8.06 -37.31
C LEU A 479 37.61 -6.80 -36.94
N PRO A 480 37.50 -5.80 -37.83
CA PRO A 480 36.63 -4.65 -37.59
C PRO A 480 35.13 -4.97 -37.81
N SER A 481 34.80 -5.79 -38.80
CA SER A 481 33.44 -6.28 -39.05
C SER A 481 33.51 -7.51 -39.96
N LEU A 482 32.44 -8.31 -39.98
CA LEU A 482 32.32 -9.51 -40.78
C LEU A 482 31.05 -9.49 -41.64
N LEU A 483 31.20 -9.68 -42.94
CA LEU A 483 30.09 -9.85 -43.89
C LEU A 483 29.92 -11.33 -44.25
N ILE A 484 28.68 -11.82 -44.32
CA ILE A 484 28.39 -13.18 -44.74
C ILE A 484 27.48 -13.16 -45.97
N THR A 485 28.01 -13.67 -47.07
CA THR A 485 27.31 -13.81 -48.36
C THR A 485 27.21 -15.26 -48.85
N ALA A 486 27.86 -16.19 -48.14
CA ALA A 486 27.81 -17.62 -48.45
C ALA A 486 26.38 -18.19 -48.41
N GLY A 487 26.08 -19.09 -49.35
CA GLY A 487 24.80 -19.79 -49.44
C GLY A 487 23.67 -18.99 -50.11
N LYS A 488 24.00 -17.87 -50.76
CA LYS A 488 23.05 -17.11 -51.60
C LYS A 488 22.58 -17.86 -52.84
N ASP A 489 23.25 -18.94 -53.21
CA ASP A 489 22.81 -19.88 -54.24
C ASP A 489 21.63 -20.77 -53.78
N GLY A 490 21.17 -20.60 -52.53
CA GLY A 490 20.10 -21.38 -51.92
C GLY A 490 20.57 -22.71 -51.31
N VAL A 491 21.89 -22.96 -51.26
CA VAL A 491 22.49 -24.14 -50.64
C VAL A 491 23.15 -23.75 -49.33
N VAL A 492 22.83 -24.47 -48.24
CA VAL A 492 23.48 -24.27 -46.94
C VAL A 492 24.99 -24.50 -47.09
N LYS A 493 25.81 -23.55 -46.63
CA LYS A 493 27.28 -23.69 -46.57
C LYS A 493 27.71 -23.89 -45.13
N ASP A 494 28.63 -24.83 -44.89
CA ASP A 494 29.30 -24.96 -43.60
C ASP A 494 30.60 -24.14 -43.65
N ALA A 495 30.74 -23.20 -42.72
CA ALA A 495 31.92 -22.35 -42.57
C ALA A 495 32.48 -22.42 -41.15
N ILE A 496 33.76 -22.10 -41.00
CA ILE A 496 34.49 -22.19 -39.73
C ILE A 496 35.06 -20.81 -39.37
N LEU A 497 34.79 -20.37 -38.13
CA LEU A 497 35.49 -19.26 -37.49
C LEU A 497 36.45 -19.79 -36.43
N ASN A 498 37.70 -19.33 -36.42
CA ASN A 498 38.70 -19.77 -35.46
C ASN A 498 39.42 -18.58 -34.78
N ASN A 499 39.20 -18.44 -33.47
CA ASN A 499 39.74 -17.36 -32.64
C ASN A 499 39.49 -15.94 -33.20
N ILE A 500 38.26 -15.60 -33.57
CA ILE A 500 37.91 -14.28 -34.15
C ILE A 500 37.47 -13.31 -33.06
N GLU A 501 37.98 -12.09 -33.03
CA GLU A 501 37.50 -11.04 -32.12
C GLU A 501 37.05 -9.82 -32.94
N ILE A 502 35.81 -9.37 -32.76
CA ILE A 502 35.24 -8.20 -33.44
C ILE A 502 34.91 -7.15 -32.38
N PRO A 503 35.71 -6.08 -32.24
CA PRO A 503 35.45 -5.04 -31.25
C PRO A 503 34.05 -4.45 -31.43
N GLU A 504 33.34 -4.25 -30.32
CA GLU A 504 32.00 -3.68 -30.36
C GLU A 504 32.05 -2.20 -30.80
N HIS A 505 31.39 -1.90 -31.90
CA HIS A 505 31.20 -0.54 -32.40
C HIS A 505 29.92 0.07 -31.81
N ALA A 506 29.76 1.40 -31.86
CA ALA A 506 28.56 2.08 -31.34
C ALA A 506 27.26 1.43 -31.86
N VAL A 507 26.24 1.38 -31.00
CA VAL A 507 24.97 0.58 -30.98
C VAL A 507 24.21 0.39 -32.31
N GLU A 508 24.57 1.09 -33.39
CA GLU A 508 23.85 1.08 -34.68
C GLU A 508 24.62 0.46 -35.86
N THR A 509 25.89 0.08 -35.70
CA THR A 509 26.67 -0.63 -36.74
C THR A 509 26.91 -2.09 -36.34
N PRO A 510 26.31 -3.08 -37.04
CA PRO A 510 26.46 -4.47 -36.65
C PRO A 510 27.87 -5.00 -36.92
N SER A 511 28.49 -5.60 -35.92
CA SER A 511 29.76 -6.35 -36.01
C SER A 511 29.73 -7.47 -37.05
N VAL A 512 28.62 -8.21 -37.16
CA VAL A 512 28.39 -9.25 -38.17
C VAL A 512 27.12 -8.97 -38.96
N ASN A 513 27.20 -8.98 -40.30
CA ASN A 513 26.05 -8.78 -41.18
C ASN A 513 25.84 -9.96 -42.12
N VAL A 514 24.63 -10.53 -42.11
CA VAL A 514 24.24 -11.66 -42.97
C VAL A 514 23.33 -11.14 -44.09
N GLU A 515 23.80 -11.24 -45.34
CA GLU A 515 23.09 -10.66 -46.47
C GLU A 515 21.82 -11.45 -46.87
N PRO A 516 20.84 -10.79 -47.55
CA PRO A 516 19.62 -11.45 -47.99
C PRO A 516 19.88 -12.73 -48.78
N GLY A 517 19.22 -13.83 -48.39
CA GLY A 517 19.32 -15.13 -49.03
C GLY A 517 20.57 -15.96 -48.66
N ALA A 518 21.52 -15.41 -47.91
CA ALA A 518 22.65 -16.18 -47.40
C ALA A 518 22.17 -17.27 -46.41
N THR A 519 22.76 -18.46 -46.49
CA THR A 519 22.36 -19.64 -45.72
C THR A 519 23.61 -20.36 -45.24
N VAL A 520 23.98 -20.20 -43.97
CA VAL A 520 25.27 -20.67 -43.45
C VAL A 520 25.14 -21.38 -42.10
N ASN A 521 25.93 -22.43 -41.89
CA ASN A 521 26.25 -22.95 -40.57
C ASN A 521 27.67 -22.50 -40.20
N LEU A 522 27.84 -21.82 -39.07
CA LEU A 522 29.15 -21.37 -38.59
C LEU A 522 29.61 -22.25 -37.43
N THR A 523 30.60 -23.10 -37.68
CA THR A 523 31.30 -23.83 -36.63
C THR A 523 32.33 -22.92 -35.98
N LEU A 524 32.20 -22.71 -34.67
CA LEU A 524 33.05 -21.80 -33.90
C LEU A 524 34.14 -22.60 -33.17
N LYS A 525 35.39 -22.37 -33.53
CA LYS A 525 36.59 -22.98 -32.93
C LYS A 525 37.37 -21.95 -32.12
N GLY A 526 37.98 -22.39 -31.03
CA GLY A 526 38.69 -21.47 -30.14
C GLY A 526 37.80 -20.36 -29.58
N LYS A 527 38.37 -19.24 -29.14
CA LYS A 527 37.63 -18.13 -28.51
C LYS A 527 37.23 -17.06 -29.53
N ASN A 528 35.94 -16.92 -29.77
CA ASN A 528 35.33 -15.96 -30.67
C ASN A 528 34.54 -14.87 -29.91
N ASP A 529 34.69 -13.62 -30.30
CA ASP A 529 33.85 -12.50 -29.90
C ASP A 529 33.32 -11.87 -31.18
N LEU A 530 32.00 -11.93 -31.37
CA LEU A 530 31.35 -11.51 -32.61
C LEU A 530 30.59 -10.19 -32.45
N GLY A 531 30.60 -9.56 -31.27
CA GLY A 531 29.82 -8.36 -30.98
C GLY A 531 28.34 -8.52 -31.34
N SER A 532 27.78 -7.60 -32.14
CA SER A 532 26.36 -7.66 -32.54
C SER A 532 26.16 -8.32 -33.92
N ILE A 533 25.13 -9.16 -34.07
CA ILE A 533 24.77 -9.83 -35.33
C ILE A 533 23.47 -9.26 -35.91
N LEU A 534 23.50 -8.87 -37.19
CA LEU A 534 22.33 -8.47 -37.96
C LEU A 534 22.07 -9.47 -39.09
N LEU A 535 20.86 -10.01 -39.15
CA LEU A 535 20.41 -10.89 -40.24
C LEU A 535 19.40 -10.14 -41.11
N ALA A 536 19.65 -10.12 -42.42
CA ALA A 536 18.71 -9.56 -43.37
C ALA A 536 17.47 -10.47 -43.58
N LYS A 537 16.46 -9.93 -44.29
CA LYS A 537 15.26 -10.70 -44.60
C LYS A 537 15.57 -11.92 -45.47
N GLY A 538 15.13 -13.09 -45.01
CA GLY A 538 15.27 -14.35 -45.75
C GLY A 538 16.67 -14.99 -45.69
N SER A 539 17.57 -14.51 -44.82
CA SER A 539 18.84 -15.21 -44.54
C SER A 539 18.68 -16.24 -43.42
N THR A 540 19.57 -17.23 -43.37
CA THR A 540 19.63 -18.26 -42.32
C THR A 540 21.04 -18.38 -41.77
N ILE A 541 21.18 -18.41 -40.44
CA ILE A 541 22.45 -18.66 -39.76
C ILE A 541 22.24 -19.65 -38.61
N THR A 542 23.12 -20.64 -38.53
CA THR A 542 23.21 -21.57 -37.39
C THR A 542 24.60 -21.45 -36.77
N LEU A 543 24.68 -21.07 -35.50
CA LEU A 543 25.94 -21.09 -34.75
C LEU A 543 26.12 -22.50 -34.18
N LYS A 544 27.27 -23.11 -34.46
CA LYS A 544 27.57 -24.49 -34.09
C LYS A 544 28.80 -24.61 -33.18
N PRO A 545 28.74 -25.51 -32.18
CA PRO A 545 29.91 -25.94 -31.41
C PRO A 545 31.08 -26.45 -32.27
N GLU A 546 32.30 -26.34 -31.76
CA GLU A 546 33.43 -27.17 -32.23
C GLU A 546 33.22 -28.65 -31.89
N THR A 547 32.82 -28.94 -30.64
CA THR A 547 32.53 -30.30 -30.15
C THR A 547 31.16 -30.31 -29.47
N ALA A 548 30.30 -31.26 -29.85
CA ALA A 548 28.97 -31.38 -29.26
C ALA A 548 29.06 -31.83 -27.80
N GLY A 549 28.39 -31.11 -26.89
CA GLY A 549 28.22 -31.52 -25.48
C GLY A 549 29.37 -31.16 -24.53
N GLU A 550 30.48 -30.58 -24.99
CA GLU A 550 31.61 -30.17 -24.13
C GLU A 550 32.06 -28.71 -24.39
N ASP A 551 32.25 -27.95 -23.30
CA ASP A 551 33.23 -26.84 -23.14
C ASP A 551 33.16 -25.65 -24.13
N MET A 552 32.09 -24.85 -24.06
CA MET A 552 31.81 -23.80 -25.07
C MET A 552 31.60 -22.36 -24.60
N ASN A 553 31.40 -22.09 -23.31
CA ASN A 553 30.94 -20.74 -22.90
C ASN A 553 32.05 -19.73 -22.66
N GLU A 554 33.29 -20.17 -22.48
CA GLU A 554 34.42 -19.25 -22.40
C GLU A 554 34.86 -18.74 -23.78
N LYS A 555 34.22 -19.23 -24.84
CA LYS A 555 34.70 -19.18 -26.21
C LYS A 555 33.75 -18.48 -27.20
N LEU A 556 32.57 -18.02 -26.81
CA LEU A 556 31.72 -17.19 -27.67
C LEU A 556 31.13 -16.02 -26.89
N SER A 557 31.31 -14.79 -27.40
CA SER A 557 30.62 -13.60 -26.91
C SER A 557 29.85 -12.93 -28.04
N ILE A 558 28.58 -12.61 -27.77
CA ILE A 558 27.65 -11.90 -28.67
C ILE A 558 26.90 -10.89 -27.82
N SER A 559 26.95 -9.61 -28.18
CA SER A 559 26.31 -8.54 -27.41
C SER A 559 24.84 -8.35 -27.76
N SER A 560 24.45 -8.61 -29.02
CA SER A 560 23.05 -8.56 -29.44
C SER A 560 22.81 -9.26 -30.78
N VAL A 561 21.58 -9.72 -30.99
CA VAL A 561 21.13 -10.28 -32.27
C VAL A 561 19.88 -9.56 -32.76
N ARG A 562 19.91 -9.08 -34.01
CA ARG A 562 18.77 -8.52 -34.75
C ARG A 562 18.44 -9.41 -35.94
N ASN A 563 17.30 -10.08 -35.89
CA ASN A 563 16.97 -11.16 -36.81
C ASN A 563 15.83 -10.78 -37.78
N GLY A 564 16.16 -10.71 -39.08
CA GLY A 564 15.19 -10.61 -40.18
C GLY A 564 14.83 -11.92 -40.88
N GLY A 565 15.45 -13.04 -40.50
CA GLY A 565 15.31 -14.35 -41.13
C GLY A 565 15.26 -15.49 -40.12
N SER A 566 16.08 -16.52 -40.29
CA SER A 566 16.17 -17.68 -39.39
C SER A 566 17.49 -17.70 -38.64
N PHE A 567 17.42 -17.69 -37.30
CA PHE A 567 18.58 -17.72 -36.41
C PHE A 567 18.51 -18.95 -35.51
N THR A 568 19.61 -19.71 -35.42
CA THR A 568 19.74 -20.83 -34.48
C THR A 568 21.06 -20.73 -33.74
N ASP A 569 21.03 -20.79 -32.41
CA ASP A 569 22.23 -20.84 -31.59
C ASP A 569 22.38 -22.20 -30.88
N GLU A 570 23.11 -23.14 -31.48
CA GLU A 570 23.42 -24.43 -30.84
C GLU A 570 24.54 -24.33 -29.80
N THR A 571 25.16 -23.15 -29.63
CA THR A 571 26.20 -22.93 -28.62
C THR A 571 25.63 -22.63 -27.24
N ALA A 572 24.34 -22.27 -27.18
CA ALA A 572 23.62 -21.93 -25.95
C ALA A 572 24.22 -20.73 -25.19
N THR A 573 24.80 -19.78 -25.92
CA THR A 573 25.42 -18.56 -25.36
C THR A 573 24.56 -17.31 -25.56
N VAL A 574 23.63 -17.33 -26.52
CA VAL A 574 22.69 -16.24 -26.77
C VAL A 574 21.43 -16.43 -25.93
N SER A 575 21.12 -15.46 -25.07
CA SER A 575 19.93 -15.47 -24.20
C SER A 575 18.75 -14.68 -24.75
N SER A 576 18.97 -13.78 -25.72
CA SER A 576 17.94 -12.89 -26.26
C SER A 576 18.13 -12.57 -27.74
N VAL A 577 17.05 -12.60 -28.52
CA VAL A 577 17.02 -12.27 -29.94
C VAL A 577 15.86 -11.31 -30.22
N LYS A 578 16.16 -10.21 -30.92
CA LYS A 578 15.17 -9.22 -31.34
C LYS A 578 14.95 -9.25 -32.85
N ASP A 579 13.78 -8.82 -33.33
CA ASP A 579 13.52 -8.63 -34.75
C ASP A 579 14.14 -7.32 -35.29
N LEU A 580 13.99 -7.05 -36.59
CA LEU A 580 14.47 -5.81 -37.23
C LEU A 580 13.74 -4.53 -36.76
N SER A 581 12.57 -4.67 -36.16
CA SER A 581 11.76 -3.60 -35.57
C SER A 581 12.03 -3.42 -34.07
N ASN A 582 13.02 -4.14 -33.52
CA ASN A 582 13.41 -4.14 -32.11
C ASN A 582 12.41 -4.80 -31.14
N HIS A 583 11.50 -5.65 -31.63
CA HIS A 583 10.64 -6.48 -30.79
C HIS A 583 11.38 -7.73 -30.32
N THR A 584 11.11 -8.19 -29.10
CA THR A 584 11.71 -9.42 -28.55
C THR A 584 11.09 -10.64 -29.22
N MET A 585 11.86 -11.37 -30.03
CA MET A 585 11.41 -12.62 -30.61
C MET A 585 11.44 -13.76 -29.59
N ILE A 586 12.54 -13.85 -28.83
CA ILE A 586 12.74 -14.83 -27.77
C ILE A 586 13.77 -14.27 -26.78
N GLU A 587 13.49 -14.40 -25.50
CA GLU A 587 14.38 -14.00 -24.41
C GLU A 587 14.22 -14.97 -23.24
N PHE A 588 15.32 -15.47 -22.69
CA PHE A 588 15.33 -16.22 -21.44
C PHE A 588 15.36 -15.23 -20.28
N THR A 589 14.31 -15.24 -19.46
CA THR A 589 14.14 -14.25 -18.38
C THR A 589 14.49 -14.81 -17.01
N ASP A 590 14.11 -16.06 -16.74
CA ASP A 590 14.26 -16.68 -15.43
C ASP A 590 14.65 -18.16 -15.56
N THR A 591 15.61 -18.60 -14.74
CA THR A 591 15.94 -20.02 -14.56
C THR A 591 15.87 -20.35 -13.08
N ILE A 592 15.07 -21.35 -12.71
CA ILE A 592 14.88 -21.77 -11.31
C ILE A 592 15.34 -23.23 -11.17
N ILE A 593 16.08 -23.49 -10.11
CA ILE A 593 16.69 -24.79 -9.82
C ILE A 593 16.38 -25.15 -8.35
N TYR A 594 15.85 -26.35 -8.08
CA TYR A 594 15.69 -26.84 -6.71
C TYR A 594 15.69 -28.37 -6.63
N GLN A 595 15.90 -28.91 -5.43
CA GLN A 595 15.93 -30.35 -5.14
C GLN A 595 14.88 -30.71 -4.09
N ILE A 596 14.13 -31.79 -4.35
CA ILE A 596 13.22 -32.42 -3.38
C ILE A 596 13.65 -33.88 -3.24
N GLU A 597 14.15 -34.24 -2.05
CA GLU A 597 14.78 -35.54 -1.80
C GLU A 597 15.90 -35.86 -2.82
N ASN A 598 15.74 -36.90 -3.65
CA ASN A 598 16.71 -37.28 -4.68
C ASN A 598 16.37 -36.71 -6.08
N ALA A 599 15.25 -35.98 -6.20
CA ALA A 599 14.79 -35.42 -7.46
C ALA A 599 15.22 -33.95 -7.60
N ILE A 600 15.72 -33.60 -8.78
CA ILE A 600 16.23 -32.29 -9.13
C ILE A 600 15.28 -31.71 -10.17
N SER A 601 14.78 -30.50 -9.92
CA SER A 601 13.93 -29.76 -10.85
C SER A 601 14.66 -28.54 -11.41
N VAL A 602 14.56 -28.35 -12.73
CA VAL A 602 15.08 -27.18 -13.45
C VAL A 602 13.95 -26.60 -14.29
N SER A 603 13.63 -25.33 -14.09
CA SER A 603 12.61 -24.58 -14.81
C SER A 603 13.24 -23.44 -15.60
N LEU A 604 12.99 -23.37 -16.90
CA LEU A 604 13.42 -22.28 -17.77
C LEU A 604 12.21 -21.51 -18.28
N ARG A 605 12.22 -20.19 -18.09
CA ARG A 605 11.22 -19.27 -18.61
C ARG A 605 11.74 -18.59 -19.87
N ALA A 606 10.92 -18.58 -20.92
CA ALA A 606 11.20 -17.87 -22.15
C ALA A 606 10.00 -17.04 -22.62
N VAL A 607 10.27 -15.80 -23.01
CA VAL A 607 9.25 -14.81 -23.42
C VAL A 607 9.47 -14.32 -24.85
N GLY A 608 8.38 -14.01 -25.56
CA GLY A 608 8.39 -13.32 -26.84
C GLY A 608 7.34 -12.20 -26.85
N ASN A 609 7.78 -10.95 -27.06
CA ASN A 609 6.93 -9.78 -26.95
C ASN A 609 6.69 -9.16 -28.33
N SER A 610 5.42 -9.10 -28.75
CA SER A 610 5.03 -8.47 -30.01
C SER A 610 3.83 -7.56 -29.74
N LEU A 611 4.04 -6.24 -29.88
CA LEU A 611 2.98 -5.22 -29.81
C LEU A 611 1.86 -5.46 -30.85
N ASP A 612 2.12 -6.28 -31.87
CA ASP A 612 1.16 -6.64 -32.93
C ASP A 612 0.71 -8.12 -32.85
N GLY A 613 1.12 -8.86 -31.81
CA GLY A 613 0.77 -10.28 -31.63
C GLY A 613 1.34 -11.22 -32.70
N GLY A 614 2.49 -10.91 -33.32
CA GLY A 614 3.00 -11.57 -34.53
C GLY A 614 3.91 -12.79 -34.37
N TYR A 615 4.29 -13.19 -33.15
CA TYR A 615 5.21 -14.31 -32.89
C TYR A 615 4.61 -15.34 -31.94
N TRP A 616 4.76 -16.63 -32.25
CA TRP A 616 4.34 -17.75 -31.41
C TRP A 616 5.55 -18.56 -30.96
N LEU A 617 5.59 -18.87 -29.66
CA LEU A 617 6.44 -19.93 -29.10
C LEU A 617 5.78 -21.27 -29.43
N LEU A 618 6.16 -21.84 -30.57
CA LEU A 618 5.55 -23.05 -31.13
C LEU A 618 6.29 -24.30 -30.64
N GLY A 619 5.59 -25.12 -29.84
CA GLY A 619 5.44 -26.58 -29.94
C GLY A 619 6.65 -27.54 -29.88
N ASP A 620 7.86 -27.15 -30.26
CA ASP A 620 9.06 -28.01 -30.29
C ASP A 620 10.01 -27.68 -29.12
N HIS A 621 9.44 -27.54 -27.93
CA HIS A 621 10.20 -27.43 -26.70
C HIS A 621 10.65 -28.82 -26.29
N LYS A 622 11.95 -29.06 -26.36
CA LYS A 622 12.54 -30.37 -26.05
C LYS A 622 13.57 -30.21 -24.96
N ILE A 623 13.58 -31.19 -24.07
CA ILE A 623 14.68 -31.38 -23.13
C ILE A 623 15.47 -32.59 -23.63
N GLU A 624 16.76 -32.40 -23.84
CA GLU A 624 17.65 -33.44 -24.33
C GLU A 624 18.74 -33.71 -23.30
N LYS A 625 19.06 -34.98 -23.08
CA LYS A 625 20.20 -35.42 -22.28
C LYS A 625 21.32 -35.86 -23.22
N PHE A 626 22.55 -35.48 -22.91
CA PHE A 626 23.73 -35.87 -23.67
C PHE A 626 24.27 -37.23 -23.21
N ASP A 627 24.37 -38.17 -24.14
CA ASP A 627 24.95 -39.52 -23.96
C ASP A 627 25.67 -39.93 -25.24
N GLY A 628 26.73 -39.19 -25.59
CA GLY A 628 27.45 -39.26 -26.87
C GLY A 628 26.73 -38.59 -28.05
N GLU A 629 25.40 -38.58 -28.01
CA GLU A 629 24.49 -37.79 -28.85
C GLU A 629 23.37 -37.21 -27.97
N TRP A 630 22.73 -36.13 -28.43
CA TRP A 630 21.56 -35.55 -27.75
C TRP A 630 20.33 -36.45 -27.94
N LYS A 631 19.72 -36.87 -26.83
CA LYS A 631 18.52 -37.73 -26.81
C LYS A 631 17.39 -37.05 -26.04
N ASP A 632 16.19 -37.05 -26.61
CA ASP A 632 14.99 -36.53 -25.95
C ASP A 632 14.73 -37.27 -24.61
N VAL A 633 14.48 -36.53 -23.54
CA VAL A 633 14.05 -37.04 -22.22
C VAL A 633 12.63 -36.59 -21.89
N GLN A 634 11.90 -37.34 -21.06
CA GLN A 634 10.51 -37.01 -20.72
C GLN A 634 10.41 -35.62 -20.06
N SER A 635 9.52 -34.78 -20.58
CA SER A 635 9.24 -33.43 -20.10
C SER A 635 7.74 -33.14 -20.14
N LYS A 636 7.22 -32.39 -19.16
CA LYS A 636 5.93 -31.71 -19.28
C LYS A 636 6.19 -30.23 -19.55
N SER A 637 5.94 -29.78 -20.78
CA SER A 637 5.86 -28.36 -21.09
C SER A 637 4.47 -27.86 -20.73
N GLN A 638 4.37 -26.81 -19.91
CA GLN A 638 3.12 -26.08 -19.75
C GLN A 638 3.18 -24.86 -20.69
N LEU A 639 2.34 -24.89 -21.72
CA LEU A 639 2.10 -23.78 -22.63
C LEU A 639 0.93 -22.96 -22.11
N ARG A 640 1.13 -21.69 -21.77
CA ARG A 640 0.02 -20.74 -21.64
C ARG A 640 -0.30 -20.20 -23.03
N ALA A 641 -1.14 -20.91 -23.76
CA ALA A 641 -1.94 -20.26 -24.81
C ALA A 641 -3.24 -19.81 -24.13
N ASP A 642 -3.27 -18.59 -23.61
CA ASP A 642 -4.55 -18.01 -23.16
C ASP A 642 -5.51 -18.01 -24.35
N THR A 643 -6.69 -18.62 -24.18
CA THR A 643 -7.90 -18.15 -24.86
C THR A 643 -8.01 -16.63 -24.64
N PRO A 644 -8.40 -15.85 -25.66
CA PRO A 644 -7.99 -14.45 -25.79
C PRO A 644 -8.45 -13.61 -24.60
N ALA A 645 -7.52 -13.28 -23.70
CA ALA A 645 -7.69 -12.15 -22.80
C ALA A 645 -7.84 -10.89 -23.67
N GLU A 646 -8.79 -10.02 -23.33
CA GLU A 646 -9.12 -8.78 -24.06
C GLU A 646 -7.99 -7.72 -24.07
N ASN A 647 -6.74 -8.11 -23.79
CA ASN A 647 -5.60 -7.23 -23.65
C ASN A 647 -4.55 -7.50 -24.75
N PRO A 648 -4.34 -6.59 -25.71
CA PRO A 648 -3.37 -6.74 -26.81
C PRO A 648 -1.89 -6.70 -26.37
N ASN A 649 -1.60 -6.59 -25.07
CA ASN A 649 -0.24 -6.46 -24.52
C ASN A 649 0.34 -7.74 -23.87
N ARG A 650 -0.29 -8.92 -23.97
CA ARG A 650 0.27 -10.16 -23.38
C ARG A 650 1.16 -10.92 -24.39
N SER A 651 2.46 -10.97 -24.07
CA SER A 651 3.53 -11.73 -24.73
C SER A 651 3.26 -13.24 -24.75
N ALA A 652 3.68 -13.93 -25.81
CA ALA A 652 3.73 -15.39 -25.79
C ALA A 652 4.82 -15.81 -24.79
N GLU A 653 4.49 -16.69 -23.84
CA GLU A 653 5.39 -17.16 -22.79
C GLU A 653 5.36 -18.69 -22.69
N VAL A 654 6.52 -19.30 -22.44
CA VAL A 654 6.64 -20.74 -22.19
C VAL A 654 7.55 -21.01 -21.00
N VAL A 655 7.15 -21.96 -20.16
CA VAL A 655 7.97 -22.50 -19.07
C VAL A 655 8.27 -23.97 -19.37
N ILE A 656 9.56 -24.32 -19.35
CA ILE A 656 10.04 -25.68 -19.60
C ILE A 656 10.60 -26.24 -18.30
N ASN A 657 10.04 -27.37 -17.85
CA ASN A 657 10.42 -28.03 -16.60
C ASN A 657 11.09 -29.38 -16.88
N LEU A 658 12.31 -29.57 -16.38
CA LEU A 658 12.93 -30.88 -16.22
C LEU A 658 12.81 -31.29 -14.75
N THR A 659 12.34 -32.52 -14.48
CA THR A 659 12.56 -33.15 -13.17
C THR A 659 13.26 -34.48 -13.39
N THR A 660 14.40 -34.69 -12.73
CA THR A 660 15.21 -35.89 -12.91
C THR A 660 15.97 -36.26 -11.64
N THR A 661 16.24 -37.55 -11.47
CA THR A 661 17.13 -38.09 -10.43
C THR A 661 18.50 -38.43 -11.02
N GLU A 662 18.69 -38.22 -12.32
CA GLU A 662 19.90 -38.64 -13.02
C GLU A 662 20.87 -37.47 -13.19
N THR A 663 22.15 -37.72 -12.92
CA THR A 663 23.22 -36.79 -13.27
C THR A 663 23.49 -36.82 -14.78
N GLY A 664 24.05 -35.74 -15.32
CA GLY A 664 24.45 -35.63 -16.72
C GLY A 664 24.33 -34.20 -17.27
N ILE A 665 24.65 -34.05 -18.56
CA ILE A 665 24.54 -32.78 -19.28
C ILE A 665 23.20 -32.74 -20.00
N TYR A 666 22.46 -31.66 -19.83
CA TYR A 666 21.13 -31.44 -20.36
C TYR A 666 21.08 -30.16 -21.20
N ARG A 667 20.13 -30.08 -22.13
CA ARG A 667 19.75 -28.84 -22.80
C ARG A 667 18.26 -28.72 -23.02
N MET A 668 17.74 -27.50 -22.93
CA MET A 668 16.36 -27.12 -23.23
C MET A 668 16.35 -26.31 -24.51
N LYS A 669 15.62 -26.79 -25.52
CA LYS A 669 15.43 -26.11 -26.81
C LYS A 669 14.17 -25.26 -26.79
N VAL A 670 14.26 -24.00 -27.23
CA VAL A 670 13.10 -23.10 -27.35
C VAL A 670 13.09 -22.46 -28.73
N THR A 671 11.96 -22.54 -29.44
CA THR A 671 11.80 -21.96 -30.78
C THR A 671 10.67 -20.93 -30.80
N SER A 672 10.95 -19.73 -31.27
CA SER A 672 9.98 -18.68 -31.56
C SER A 672 9.82 -18.49 -33.07
N THR A 673 8.59 -18.47 -33.58
CA THR A 673 8.30 -18.39 -35.02
C THR A 673 7.27 -17.31 -35.31
N HIS A 674 7.49 -16.51 -36.36
CA HIS A 674 6.53 -15.51 -36.81
C HIS A 674 5.26 -16.18 -37.37
N ILE A 675 4.08 -15.69 -36.98
CA ILE A 675 2.77 -16.26 -37.33
C ILE A 675 2.56 -16.34 -38.84
N ASP A 676 2.77 -15.22 -39.54
CA ASP A 676 2.57 -15.14 -40.99
C ASP A 676 3.76 -15.65 -41.82
N ASN A 677 4.92 -15.87 -41.21
CA ASN A 677 6.14 -16.23 -41.91
C ASN A 677 6.97 -17.27 -41.15
N LYS A 678 6.70 -18.56 -41.41
CA LYS A 678 7.43 -19.68 -40.78
C LYS A 678 8.94 -19.70 -41.04
N THR A 679 9.41 -19.00 -42.07
CA THR A 679 10.85 -18.86 -42.38
C THR A 679 11.54 -17.81 -41.51
N HIS A 680 10.77 -17.00 -40.78
CA HIS A 680 11.27 -16.04 -39.79
C HIS A 680 11.10 -16.65 -38.40
N ASN A 681 12.20 -17.17 -37.85
CA ASN A 681 12.22 -17.84 -36.56
C ASN A 681 13.55 -17.63 -35.83
N ALA A 682 13.53 -17.84 -34.51
CA ALA A 682 14.72 -17.93 -33.67
C ALA A 682 14.66 -19.18 -32.80
N THR A 683 15.74 -19.96 -32.79
CA THR A 683 15.89 -21.15 -31.94
C THR A 683 17.07 -20.93 -31.00
N LEU A 684 16.81 -20.97 -29.69
CA LEU A 684 17.83 -20.87 -28.64
C LEU A 684 17.87 -22.16 -27.83
N TYR A 685 19.03 -22.43 -27.22
CA TYR A 685 19.25 -23.56 -26.33
C TYR A 685 19.74 -23.05 -24.98
N PHE A 686 19.27 -23.66 -23.90
CA PHE A 686 19.78 -23.47 -22.54
C PHE A 686 20.34 -24.79 -22.05
N MET A 687 21.66 -24.91 -21.86
CA MET A 687 22.29 -26.15 -21.36
C MET A 687 22.62 -26.02 -19.87
N PHE A 688 22.80 -27.15 -19.19
CA PHE A 688 23.23 -27.20 -17.80
C PHE A 688 23.78 -28.60 -17.48
N GLU A 689 24.70 -28.70 -16.53
CA GLU A 689 25.21 -29.98 -16.01
C GLU A 689 24.64 -30.23 -14.62
N ILE A 690 24.08 -31.42 -14.41
CA ILE A 690 23.73 -31.95 -13.09
C ILE A 690 24.84 -32.91 -12.65
N ALA A 691 25.60 -32.52 -11.61
CA ALA A 691 26.71 -33.30 -11.06
C ALA A 691 26.51 -33.62 -9.57
N ASN A 692 27.00 -34.78 -9.13
CA ASN A 692 27.02 -35.20 -7.73
C ASN A 692 28.45 -35.09 -7.17
N LEU A 693 28.65 -34.32 -6.11
CA LEU A 693 29.93 -34.10 -5.44
C LEU A 693 29.81 -34.45 -3.95
N GLU A 694 30.35 -35.61 -3.56
CA GLU A 694 30.67 -35.98 -2.16
C GLU A 694 29.60 -35.63 -1.10
N ASP A 695 28.30 -35.74 -1.44
CA ASP A 695 27.08 -35.50 -0.63
C ASP A 695 26.22 -34.26 -1.03
N ASN A 696 26.68 -33.43 -1.99
CA ASN A 696 25.94 -32.26 -2.49
C ASN A 696 25.63 -32.35 -3.99
N ILE A 697 24.42 -31.96 -4.39
CA ILE A 697 24.05 -31.83 -5.80
C ILE A 697 24.43 -30.42 -6.27
N THR A 698 25.15 -30.37 -7.39
CA THR A 698 25.57 -29.11 -8.00
C THR A 698 25.02 -29.04 -9.41
N ILE A 699 24.29 -27.96 -9.71
CA ILE A 699 23.94 -27.60 -11.08
C ILE A 699 24.88 -26.51 -11.53
N LYS A 700 25.57 -26.75 -12.65
CA LYS A 700 26.37 -25.75 -13.32
C LYS A 700 25.61 -25.28 -14.54
N THR A 701 25.20 -24.02 -14.53
CA THR A 701 24.72 -23.35 -15.74
C THR A 701 25.91 -22.93 -16.59
N ILE A 702 25.68 -22.69 -17.87
CA ILE A 702 26.76 -22.51 -18.85
C ILE A 702 27.61 -21.26 -18.58
N ASP A 703 27.00 -20.23 -17.97
CA ASP A 703 27.63 -18.97 -17.59
C ASP A 703 28.61 -19.10 -16.40
N GLY A 704 28.80 -20.32 -15.90
CA GLY A 704 29.67 -20.62 -14.77
C GLY A 704 29.01 -20.39 -13.42
N ALA A 705 27.73 -19.97 -13.37
CA ALA A 705 27.00 -19.92 -12.13
C ALA A 705 26.79 -21.35 -11.62
N THR A 706 27.33 -21.60 -10.43
CA THR A 706 27.28 -22.89 -9.77
C THR A 706 26.28 -22.77 -8.64
N VAL A 707 25.13 -23.44 -8.79
CA VAL A 707 24.12 -23.56 -7.73
C VAL A 707 24.37 -24.89 -7.02
N SER A 708 24.88 -24.81 -5.79
CA SER A 708 24.96 -25.95 -4.87
C SER A 708 23.70 -25.97 -4.02
N ILE A 709 23.06 -27.14 -3.91
CA ILE A 709 21.82 -27.34 -3.14
C ILE A 709 22.17 -28.27 -1.98
N ASP A 710 22.11 -27.78 -0.74
CA ASP A 710 22.44 -28.53 0.48
C ASP A 710 21.18 -29.14 1.15
N GLY A 711 20.01 -29.04 0.53
CA GLY A 711 18.80 -29.78 0.93
C GLY A 711 18.19 -29.32 2.27
N THR A 712 18.37 -28.05 2.64
CA THR A 712 17.78 -27.47 3.86
C THR A 712 16.59 -26.58 3.57
N SER A 713 15.65 -26.47 4.52
CA SER A 713 14.41 -25.69 4.32
C SER A 713 14.60 -24.17 4.17
N GLU A 714 15.81 -23.66 4.41
CA GLU A 714 16.17 -22.25 4.14
C GLU A 714 16.35 -21.95 2.65
N GLU A 715 16.64 -22.96 1.83
CA GLU A 715 16.89 -22.80 0.38
C GLU A 715 15.58 -22.65 -0.42
N TYR A 716 14.43 -23.10 0.11
CA TYR A 716 13.12 -22.97 -0.54
C TYR A 716 12.46 -21.59 -0.38
N LYS A 717 13.01 -20.70 0.45
CA LYS A 717 12.48 -19.33 0.69
C LYS A 717 12.55 -18.41 -0.54
N ASN A 718 13.33 -18.78 -1.55
CA ASN A 718 13.49 -18.03 -2.79
C ASN A 718 12.90 -18.76 -4.01
N ALA A 719 12.17 -19.88 -3.80
CA ALA A 719 11.53 -20.60 -4.89
C ALA A 719 10.22 -19.90 -5.28
N ASN A 720 9.97 -19.80 -6.59
CA ASN A 720 8.67 -19.36 -7.10
C ASN A 720 7.75 -20.58 -7.33
N MET A 721 8.29 -21.80 -7.49
CA MET A 721 7.48 -23.00 -7.68
C MET A 721 8.08 -24.25 -7.02
N LEU A 722 7.22 -25.15 -6.51
CA LEU A 722 7.58 -26.49 -6.05
C LEU A 722 6.88 -27.55 -6.90
N LEU A 723 7.56 -28.62 -7.32
CA LEU A 723 6.99 -29.71 -8.12
C LEU A 723 7.30 -31.06 -7.45
N PHE A 724 6.27 -31.73 -6.99
CA PHE A 724 6.31 -33.05 -6.37
C PHE A 724 6.08 -34.13 -7.45
N ALA A 725 7.17 -34.71 -7.96
CA ALA A 725 7.14 -35.74 -8.97
C ALA A 725 8.17 -36.84 -8.67
N ASN A 726 7.81 -38.10 -8.91
CA ASN A 726 8.69 -39.26 -8.80
C ASN A 726 8.65 -40.09 -10.09
N ASN A 727 9.78 -40.70 -10.46
CA ASN A 727 9.94 -41.50 -11.68
C ASN A 727 9.15 -42.82 -11.63
N GLU A 728 8.75 -43.27 -10.44
CA GLU A 728 7.95 -44.48 -10.23
C GLU A 728 6.63 -44.13 -9.54
N SER A 729 5.51 -44.59 -10.10
CA SER A 729 4.21 -44.49 -9.43
C SER A 729 4.18 -45.50 -8.28
N THR A 730 4.19 -44.99 -7.04
CA THR A 730 4.17 -45.83 -5.84
C THR A 730 2.74 -45.96 -5.31
N GLU A 731 2.31 -47.18 -4.96
CA GLU A 731 1.00 -47.40 -4.28
C GLU A 731 0.94 -46.69 -2.92
N SER A 732 2.09 -46.46 -2.27
CA SER A 732 2.20 -45.75 -0.99
C SER A 732 2.59 -44.28 -1.20
N PRO A 733 2.10 -43.35 -0.36
CA PRO A 733 2.46 -41.94 -0.45
C PRO A 733 3.95 -41.71 -0.11
N VAL A 734 4.62 -40.88 -0.91
CA VAL A 734 5.92 -40.29 -0.59
C VAL A 734 5.74 -39.25 0.52
N LYS A 735 6.55 -39.32 1.58
CA LYS A 735 6.40 -38.49 2.77
C LYS A 735 7.40 -37.34 2.77
N VAL A 736 6.91 -36.11 2.67
CA VAL A 736 7.72 -34.90 2.62
C VAL A 736 7.45 -34.05 3.86
N THR A 737 8.48 -33.43 4.44
CA THR A 737 8.32 -32.46 5.54
C THR A 737 8.74 -31.07 5.05
N LEU A 738 7.83 -30.09 5.17
CA LEU A 738 8.07 -28.69 4.82
C LEU A 738 8.22 -27.86 6.11
N ASN A 739 9.25 -27.04 6.20
CA ASN A 739 9.52 -26.21 7.39
C ASN A 739 9.72 -24.73 6.99
N ASN A 740 8.79 -23.86 7.37
CA ASN A 740 8.80 -22.41 7.07
C ASN A 740 8.95 -22.09 5.56
N VAL A 741 8.29 -22.84 4.68
CA VAL A 741 8.36 -22.60 3.23
C VAL A 741 7.64 -21.30 2.90
N GLN A 742 8.25 -20.40 2.15
CA GLN A 742 7.65 -19.13 1.73
C GLN A 742 7.97 -18.96 0.24
N LEU A 743 7.00 -19.22 -0.63
CA LEU A 743 7.21 -18.98 -2.06
C LEU A 743 7.22 -17.48 -2.35
N LYS A 744 8.12 -17.04 -3.21
CA LYS A 744 8.28 -15.61 -3.54
C LYS A 744 7.35 -15.23 -4.69
N GLU A 745 6.41 -14.33 -4.43
CA GLU A 745 5.64 -13.67 -5.47
C GLU A 745 6.53 -12.67 -6.24
N VAL A 746 6.50 -12.76 -7.57
CA VAL A 746 7.14 -11.77 -8.45
C VAL A 746 6.09 -10.71 -8.78
N GLU A 747 6.37 -9.43 -8.46
CA GLU A 747 5.49 -8.31 -8.78
C GLU A 747 5.06 -8.35 -10.26
N GLU A 748 3.77 -8.11 -10.52
CA GLU A 748 3.08 -8.22 -11.83
C GLU A 748 2.74 -9.65 -12.31
N TYR A 749 3.10 -10.71 -11.58
CA TYR A 749 2.97 -12.11 -12.02
C TYR A 749 2.53 -13.10 -10.91
N GLU A 750 1.52 -12.73 -10.12
CA GLU A 750 0.95 -13.54 -9.01
C GLU A 750 0.52 -14.97 -9.41
N GLU A 751 0.18 -15.22 -10.69
CA GLU A 751 -0.29 -16.53 -11.21
C GLU A 751 0.77 -17.64 -11.26
N TYR A 752 2.06 -17.32 -11.08
CA TYR A 752 3.17 -18.29 -11.29
C TYR A 752 3.82 -18.81 -10.00
N THR A 753 3.36 -18.32 -8.85
CA THR A 753 3.77 -18.84 -7.56
C THR A 753 2.94 -20.09 -7.23
N SER A 754 3.50 -21.29 -7.41
CA SER A 754 2.70 -22.52 -7.27
C SER A 754 3.44 -23.72 -6.70
N SER A 755 2.69 -24.68 -6.20
CA SER A 755 3.18 -25.95 -5.67
C SER A 755 2.38 -27.06 -6.35
N VAL A 756 3.01 -27.90 -7.16
CA VAL A 756 2.35 -28.85 -8.07
C VAL A 756 2.64 -30.29 -7.65
N VAL A 757 1.61 -31.12 -7.50
CA VAL A 757 1.76 -32.58 -7.39
C VAL A 757 1.44 -33.19 -8.74
N ALA A 758 2.46 -33.81 -9.37
CA ALA A 758 2.36 -34.28 -10.74
C ALA A 758 1.39 -35.47 -10.89
N GLU A 759 0.91 -35.69 -12.12
CA GLU A 759 -0.01 -36.80 -12.43
C GLU A 759 0.51 -38.16 -11.95
N ASN A 760 -0.39 -39.01 -11.46
CA ASN A 760 -0.11 -40.37 -10.96
C ASN A 760 0.84 -40.44 -9.75
N GLN A 761 1.07 -39.32 -9.06
CA GLN A 761 1.89 -39.25 -7.86
C GLN A 761 1.05 -39.31 -6.59
N ASN A 762 1.63 -39.80 -5.51
CA ASN A 762 0.99 -39.85 -4.20
C ASN A 762 1.92 -39.24 -3.15
N TYR A 763 1.53 -38.12 -2.54
CA TYR A 763 2.35 -37.37 -1.59
C TYR A 763 1.61 -37.08 -0.28
N GLU A 764 2.33 -37.21 0.82
CA GLU A 764 1.93 -36.82 2.18
C GLU A 764 2.90 -35.74 2.68
N LEU A 765 2.41 -34.51 2.85
CA LEU A 765 3.20 -33.34 3.22
C LEU A 765 2.93 -32.97 4.69
N THR A 766 3.96 -33.04 5.52
CA THR A 766 3.92 -32.61 6.93
C THR A 766 4.45 -31.19 7.04
N LEU A 767 3.62 -30.26 7.52
CA LEU A 767 3.92 -28.82 7.55
C LEU A 767 4.33 -28.35 8.95
N ASN A 768 5.45 -27.65 9.04
CA ASN A 768 6.01 -27.08 10.27
C ASN A 768 6.27 -25.58 10.07
N GLY A 769 6.08 -24.79 11.12
CA GLY A 769 6.27 -23.34 11.07
C GLY A 769 5.24 -22.61 10.21
N ASP A 770 5.64 -21.48 9.62
CA ASP A 770 4.82 -20.62 8.77
C ASP A 770 4.99 -20.98 7.29
N ASN A 771 3.96 -21.51 6.62
CA ASN A 771 4.09 -21.99 5.24
C ASN A 771 3.21 -21.20 4.27
N ASP A 772 3.79 -20.78 3.14
CA ASP A 772 3.09 -20.23 1.99
C ASP A 772 3.42 -21.07 0.75
N LEU A 773 2.42 -21.79 0.24
CA LEU A 773 2.50 -22.61 -0.96
C LEU A 773 1.86 -21.94 -2.18
N ALA A 774 1.36 -20.71 -2.03
CA ALA A 774 0.62 -19.97 -3.04
C ALA A 774 -0.44 -20.83 -3.76
N ALA A 775 -0.39 -21.04 -5.07
CA ALA A 775 -1.31 -21.95 -5.75
C ALA A 775 -0.89 -23.43 -5.58
N PHE A 776 -1.60 -24.23 -4.79
CA PHE A 776 -1.33 -25.66 -4.61
C PHE A 776 -2.15 -26.50 -5.61
N ILE A 777 -1.50 -27.04 -6.65
CA ILE A 777 -2.11 -27.73 -7.79
C ILE A 777 -1.90 -29.24 -7.66
N ILE A 778 -2.97 -30.02 -7.70
CA ILE A 778 -2.94 -31.48 -7.75
C ILE A 778 -3.35 -31.90 -9.16
N GLU A 779 -2.45 -32.47 -9.95
CA GLU A 779 -2.78 -32.90 -11.30
C GLU A 779 -3.68 -34.16 -11.32
N LYS A 780 -4.12 -34.56 -12.51
CA LYS A 780 -4.99 -35.72 -12.72
C LYS A 780 -4.36 -37.01 -12.17
N ASP A 781 -5.20 -37.83 -11.55
CA ASP A 781 -4.80 -39.11 -10.94
C ASP A 781 -3.72 -38.99 -9.83
N ALA A 782 -3.38 -37.77 -9.40
CA ALA A 782 -2.48 -37.54 -8.28
C ALA A 782 -3.24 -37.58 -6.94
N THR A 783 -2.54 -37.81 -5.84
CA THR A 783 -3.06 -37.74 -4.48
C THR A 783 -2.14 -36.88 -3.62
N ALA A 784 -2.70 -35.89 -2.93
CA ALA A 784 -1.98 -35.03 -2.01
C ALA A 784 -2.68 -34.98 -0.65
N THR A 785 -1.93 -35.21 0.42
CA THR A 785 -2.41 -35.10 1.81
C THR A 785 -1.58 -34.06 2.57
N LEU A 786 -2.22 -33.04 3.15
CA LEU A 786 -1.56 -32.05 4.02
C LEU A 786 -1.78 -32.39 5.50
N LYS A 787 -0.70 -32.40 6.29
CA LYS A 787 -0.71 -32.72 7.73
C LYS A 787 -0.01 -31.65 8.55
N LYS A 788 -0.53 -31.40 9.76
CA LYS A 788 0.17 -30.56 10.76
C LYS A 788 1.34 -31.34 11.36
N GLY A 789 2.54 -30.78 11.29
CA GLY A 789 3.68 -31.21 12.08
C GLY A 789 3.69 -30.58 13.48
N ASP A 790 4.62 -31.02 14.33
CA ASP A 790 4.71 -30.62 15.75
C ASP A 790 4.86 -29.11 15.98
N SER A 791 5.36 -28.38 14.97
CA SER A 791 5.61 -26.93 15.04
C SER A 791 4.77 -26.12 14.05
N PHE A 792 3.71 -26.70 13.50
CA PHE A 792 2.80 -26.02 12.57
C PHE A 792 2.25 -24.72 13.16
N LYS A 793 2.28 -23.63 12.37
CA LYS A 793 1.69 -22.34 12.75
C LYS A 793 0.64 -21.86 11.77
N SER A 794 0.99 -21.77 10.48
CA SER A 794 0.14 -21.20 9.44
C SER A 794 0.37 -21.88 8.08
N LEU A 795 -0.65 -21.85 7.23
CA LEU A 795 -0.63 -22.30 5.85
C LEU A 795 -1.41 -21.30 4.99
N ASN A 796 -0.76 -20.69 4.00
CA ASN A 796 -1.39 -19.98 2.89
C ASN A 796 -1.33 -20.86 1.63
N ALA A 797 -2.49 -21.20 1.05
CA ALA A 797 -2.56 -21.93 -0.22
C ALA A 797 -3.94 -21.82 -0.88
N THR A 798 -3.98 -21.51 -2.17
CA THR A 798 -5.16 -21.65 -3.05
C THR A 798 -5.11 -23.00 -3.74
N VAL A 799 -6.07 -23.90 -3.48
CA VAL A 799 -5.98 -25.29 -3.92
C VAL A 799 -6.76 -25.55 -5.22
N TYR A 800 -6.05 -26.05 -6.25
CA TYR A 800 -6.61 -26.52 -7.52
C TYR A 800 -6.49 -28.04 -7.60
N ASN A 801 -7.60 -28.75 -7.65
CA ASN A 801 -7.60 -30.20 -7.58
C ASN A 801 -8.13 -30.87 -8.86
N GLY A 802 -7.23 -31.53 -9.58
CA GLY A 802 -7.53 -32.46 -10.67
C GLY A 802 -7.48 -33.93 -10.27
N GLY A 803 -7.17 -34.26 -9.01
CA GLY A 803 -7.02 -35.62 -8.52
C GLY A 803 -7.67 -35.80 -7.14
N LYS A 804 -6.94 -36.35 -6.18
CA LYS A 804 -7.39 -36.55 -4.79
C LYS A 804 -6.67 -35.59 -3.85
N PHE A 805 -7.42 -34.79 -3.13
CA PHE A 805 -6.89 -33.87 -2.14
C PHE A 805 -7.48 -34.12 -0.74
N ILE A 806 -6.62 -34.16 0.27
CA ILE A 806 -6.98 -34.36 1.67
C ILE A 806 -6.29 -33.27 2.51
N ASP A 807 -7.07 -32.37 3.11
CA ASP A 807 -6.55 -31.37 4.06
C ASP A 807 -6.79 -31.81 5.52
N GLU A 808 -5.83 -32.51 6.13
CA GLU A 808 -5.89 -32.82 7.57
C GLU A 808 -5.46 -31.63 8.45
N THR A 809 -4.95 -30.55 7.85
CA THR A 809 -4.63 -29.33 8.61
C THR A 809 -5.90 -28.59 9.03
N GLY A 810 -6.93 -28.64 8.19
CA GLY A 810 -8.18 -27.91 8.40
C GLY A 810 -8.03 -26.39 8.30
N THR A 811 -7.07 -25.95 7.48
CA THR A 811 -6.81 -24.54 7.19
C THR A 811 -7.48 -24.14 5.88
N ILE A 812 -7.62 -25.08 4.94
CA ILE A 812 -8.21 -24.84 3.63
C ILE A 812 -9.74 -24.91 3.73
N GLN A 813 -10.40 -23.82 3.35
CA GLN A 813 -11.87 -23.71 3.38
C GLN A 813 -12.52 -23.82 2.00
N GLN A 814 -11.74 -23.68 0.93
CA GLN A 814 -12.20 -23.75 -0.45
C GLN A 814 -11.21 -24.51 -1.33
N VAL A 815 -11.74 -25.37 -2.19
CA VAL A 815 -10.99 -26.10 -3.22
C VAL A 815 -11.71 -25.94 -4.56
N VAL A 816 -10.97 -25.55 -5.59
CA VAL A 816 -11.48 -25.43 -6.97
C VAL A 816 -10.94 -26.56 -7.84
N ASP A 817 -11.58 -26.84 -8.96
CA ASP A 817 -11.01 -27.76 -9.96
C ASP A 817 -9.97 -27.04 -10.84
N LEU A 818 -9.36 -27.79 -11.77
CA LEU A 818 -8.37 -27.23 -12.70
C LEU A 818 -8.95 -26.20 -13.69
N ASP A 819 -10.27 -26.14 -13.83
CA ASP A 819 -10.98 -25.17 -14.67
C ASP A 819 -11.45 -23.93 -13.85
N GLY A 820 -11.13 -23.90 -12.55
CA GLY A 820 -11.43 -22.78 -11.65
C GLY A 820 -12.85 -22.79 -11.05
N LEU A 821 -13.61 -23.86 -11.22
CA LEU A 821 -14.95 -24.03 -10.64
C LEU A 821 -14.87 -24.55 -9.21
N ASN A 822 -15.78 -24.12 -8.34
CA ASN A 822 -15.76 -24.50 -6.92
C ASN A 822 -16.17 -25.97 -6.72
N MET A 823 -15.19 -26.82 -6.39
CA MET A 823 -15.45 -28.22 -6.06
C MET A 823 -16.10 -28.35 -4.70
N LEU A 824 -15.53 -27.69 -3.69
CA LEU A 824 -16.02 -27.71 -2.32
C LEU A 824 -15.56 -26.45 -1.57
N SER A 825 -16.53 -25.66 -1.11
CA SER A 825 -16.33 -24.59 -0.13
C SER A 825 -17.11 -24.91 1.13
N ILE A 826 -16.52 -24.70 2.30
CA ILE A 826 -17.18 -24.93 3.58
C ILE A 826 -17.17 -23.66 4.43
N THR A 827 -18.29 -23.37 5.08
CA THR A 827 -18.43 -22.21 5.98
C THR A 827 -19.18 -22.62 7.23
N GLY A 828 -18.55 -22.38 8.38
CA GLY A 828 -19.08 -22.78 9.69
C GLY A 828 -19.66 -21.62 10.49
N TYR A 829 -20.78 -21.86 11.17
CA TYR A 829 -21.49 -20.89 11.99
C TYR A 829 -21.79 -21.48 13.37
N GLY A 830 -21.37 -20.79 14.43
CA GLY A 830 -21.75 -21.14 15.80
C GLY A 830 -23.21 -20.79 16.07
N MET A 831 -23.94 -21.68 16.73
CA MET A 831 -25.34 -21.48 17.12
C MET A 831 -25.42 -21.42 18.65
N THR A 832 -25.41 -20.21 19.19
CA THR A 832 -25.44 -19.95 20.64
C THR A 832 -26.70 -20.50 21.30
N ASP A 833 -27.85 -20.36 20.65
CA ASP A 833 -29.14 -20.70 21.24
C ASP A 833 -29.35 -22.22 21.43
N TRP A 834 -28.59 -23.03 20.69
CA TRP A 834 -28.74 -24.49 20.67
C TRP A 834 -27.48 -25.26 21.09
N ASN A 835 -26.47 -24.57 21.65
CA ASN A 835 -25.13 -25.13 21.88
C ASN A 835 -24.69 -25.95 20.66
N GLY A 836 -24.83 -25.34 19.48
CA GLY A 836 -24.78 -26.03 18.20
C GLY A 836 -23.78 -25.41 17.25
N TYR A 837 -23.55 -26.11 16.16
CA TYR A 837 -22.70 -25.67 15.07
C TYR A 837 -23.36 -26.06 13.76
N SER A 838 -23.39 -25.14 12.80
CA SER A 838 -23.87 -25.39 11.45
C SER A 838 -22.74 -25.23 10.47
N LEU A 839 -22.53 -26.21 9.62
CA LEU A 839 -21.56 -26.17 8.54
C LEU A 839 -22.31 -26.20 7.21
N VAL A 840 -22.12 -25.16 6.41
CA VAL A 840 -22.63 -25.09 5.05
C VAL A 840 -21.52 -25.51 4.11
N ALA A 841 -21.79 -26.50 3.27
CA ALA A 841 -20.94 -26.92 2.17
C ALA A 841 -21.58 -26.49 0.85
N TYR A 842 -20.81 -25.83 -0.01
CA TYR A 842 -21.24 -25.32 -1.32
C TYR A 842 -20.38 -25.94 -2.43
N SER A 843 -20.99 -26.24 -3.58
CA SER A 843 -20.31 -26.73 -4.78
C SER A 843 -20.99 -26.18 -6.04
N ASP A 844 -20.22 -25.72 -7.03
CA ASP A 844 -20.77 -25.22 -8.31
C ASP A 844 -21.36 -26.33 -9.19
N PHE A 845 -21.13 -27.60 -8.82
CA PHE A 845 -21.57 -28.75 -9.59
C PHE A 845 -22.92 -29.28 -9.11
N PHE A 846 -23.78 -29.67 -10.06
CA PHE A 846 -25.12 -30.18 -9.80
C PHE A 846 -25.09 -31.55 -9.10
N PHE A 847 -26.06 -31.83 -8.21
CA PHE A 847 -26.18 -33.14 -7.55
C PHE A 847 -26.31 -34.26 -8.59
N GLY A 848 -25.30 -35.15 -8.63
CA GLY A 848 -25.21 -36.28 -9.57
C GLY A 848 -23.84 -36.38 -10.25
N ASP A 849 -23.22 -35.25 -10.61
CA ASP A 849 -21.85 -35.20 -11.14
C ASP A 849 -20.83 -35.11 -10.00
N TYR A 850 -21.17 -34.36 -8.96
CA TYR A 850 -20.50 -34.39 -7.66
C TYR A 850 -21.49 -34.83 -6.58
N GLU A 851 -20.99 -35.63 -5.63
CA GLU A 851 -21.73 -36.00 -4.43
C GLU A 851 -20.97 -35.56 -3.19
N VAL A 852 -21.63 -34.76 -2.35
CA VAL A 852 -21.15 -34.42 -1.00
C VAL A 852 -21.81 -35.38 -0.02
N SER A 853 -21.03 -36.30 0.55
CA SER A 853 -21.52 -37.40 1.39
C SER A 853 -20.92 -37.42 2.80
N ASP A 854 -21.62 -38.13 3.70
CA ASP A 854 -21.31 -38.44 5.11
C ASP A 854 -20.36 -37.46 5.84
N SER A 855 -20.91 -36.31 6.22
CA SER A 855 -20.27 -35.40 7.18
C SER A 855 -20.15 -36.07 8.55
N ALA A 856 -18.95 -36.48 8.93
CA ALA A 856 -18.70 -37.10 10.24
C ALA A 856 -18.21 -36.05 11.24
N LEU A 857 -18.96 -35.86 12.33
CA LEU A 857 -18.52 -35.05 13.46
C LEU A 857 -17.66 -35.92 14.39
N GLU A 858 -16.48 -35.42 14.73
CA GLU A 858 -15.57 -36.04 15.69
C GLU A 858 -15.29 -35.05 16.82
N HIS A 859 -15.17 -35.56 18.05
CA HIS A 859 -14.73 -34.76 19.20
C HIS A 859 -13.35 -35.23 19.68
N LEU A 860 -12.56 -34.30 20.17
CA LEU A 860 -11.20 -34.59 20.64
C LEU A 860 -11.25 -35.11 22.08
N VAL A 861 -10.82 -36.35 22.30
CA VAL A 861 -10.73 -36.97 23.63
C VAL A 861 -9.33 -37.55 23.83
N ASN A 862 -8.63 -37.08 24.87
CA ASN A 862 -7.26 -37.51 25.20
C ASN A 862 -6.25 -37.41 24.04
N GLY A 863 -6.44 -36.45 23.13
CA GLY A 863 -5.58 -36.26 21.95
C GLY A 863 -5.95 -37.12 20.74
N GLU A 864 -6.98 -37.97 20.83
CA GLU A 864 -7.53 -38.74 19.70
C GLU A 864 -8.90 -38.19 19.28
N TRP A 865 -9.10 -38.06 17.97
CA TRP A 865 -10.40 -37.70 17.40
C TRP A 865 -11.28 -38.94 17.35
N ILE A 866 -12.41 -38.93 18.06
CA ILE A 866 -13.35 -40.05 18.08
C ILE A 866 -14.71 -39.61 17.52
N PRO A 867 -15.43 -40.47 16.78
CA PRO A 867 -16.75 -40.16 16.23
C PRO A 867 -17.74 -39.72 17.32
N TYR A 868 -18.41 -38.59 17.11
CA TYR A 868 -19.37 -38.01 18.03
C TYR A 868 -20.78 -38.11 17.44
N HIS A 869 -21.63 -38.95 18.04
CA HIS A 869 -22.99 -39.16 17.58
C HIS A 869 -23.96 -38.14 18.19
N ASN A 870 -24.25 -37.06 17.46
CA ASN A 870 -25.36 -36.16 17.77
C ASN A 870 -26.31 -36.01 16.58
N SER A 871 -27.54 -35.59 16.84
CA SER A 871 -28.63 -35.56 15.84
C SER A 871 -28.29 -34.60 14.70
N VAL A 872 -27.91 -35.14 13.53
CA VAL A 872 -27.72 -34.36 12.30
C VAL A 872 -29.10 -33.98 11.76
N MET A 873 -29.47 -32.72 11.84
CA MET A 873 -30.55 -32.18 10.99
C MET A 873 -29.93 -31.89 9.62
N ARG A 874 -30.09 -32.80 8.66
CA ARG A 874 -29.86 -32.51 7.24
C ARG A 874 -31.09 -31.71 6.77
N SER A 875 -30.93 -30.45 6.38
CA SER A 875 -32.03 -29.74 5.73
C SER A 875 -32.19 -30.23 4.28
N VAL A 876 -32.79 -31.41 4.11
CA VAL A 876 -33.51 -31.78 2.87
C VAL A 876 -34.99 -32.00 3.21
N GLU A 877 -35.53 -31.26 4.17
CA GLU A 877 -36.97 -31.13 4.38
C GLU A 877 -37.32 -29.66 4.56
N GLY A 878 -37.50 -29.00 3.42
CA GLY A 878 -37.79 -27.59 3.31
C GLY A 878 -38.12 -27.17 1.89
N THR A 879 -38.73 -28.03 1.09
CA THR A 879 -39.61 -27.52 0.02
C THR A 879 -40.93 -27.17 0.70
N PRO A 880 -41.34 -25.88 0.78
CA PRO A 880 -42.76 -25.59 0.72
C PRO A 880 -43.27 -26.29 -0.54
N GLU A 881 -44.46 -26.89 -0.51
CA GLU A 881 -45.17 -27.24 -1.74
C GLU A 881 -45.18 -26.00 -2.67
N GLY A 882 -44.27 -25.96 -3.66
CA GLY A 882 -44.16 -24.89 -4.66
C GLY A 882 -42.95 -23.93 -4.61
N GLY A 883 -41.71 -24.39 -4.35
CA GLY A 883 -40.47 -23.61 -4.57
C GLY A 883 -39.36 -24.45 -5.24
N ALA A 884 -38.54 -23.85 -6.12
CA ALA A 884 -37.68 -24.50 -7.13
C ALA A 884 -36.46 -25.33 -6.59
N PRO A 885 -35.99 -26.36 -7.33
CA PRO A 885 -34.99 -27.36 -6.91
C PRO A 885 -33.49 -26.95 -7.06
N ASP A 886 -33.14 -25.67 -6.91
CA ASP A 886 -31.87 -25.14 -7.46
C ASP A 886 -30.77 -24.74 -6.43
N SER A 887 -30.74 -25.28 -5.20
CA SER A 887 -29.71 -24.87 -4.22
C SER A 887 -28.44 -25.76 -4.26
N HIS A 888 -27.34 -25.18 -4.74
CA HIS A 888 -25.95 -25.69 -4.78
C HIS A 888 -25.31 -25.87 -3.37
N GLU A 889 -26.12 -26.06 -2.33
CA GLU A 889 -25.75 -25.93 -0.91
C GLU A 889 -26.25 -27.11 -0.06
N CYS A 890 -25.39 -27.65 0.79
CA CYS A 890 -25.71 -28.63 1.84
C CYS A 890 -25.42 -28.04 3.23
N ALA A 891 -26.43 -27.91 4.08
CA ALA A 891 -26.24 -27.50 5.47
C ALA A 891 -26.28 -28.70 6.44
N TYR A 892 -25.25 -28.81 7.27
CA TYR A 892 -25.10 -29.80 8.33
C TYR A 892 -25.22 -29.12 9.68
N THR A 893 -26.33 -29.32 10.38
CA THR A 893 -26.56 -28.70 11.69
C THR A 893 -26.45 -29.73 12.81
N TYR A 894 -25.56 -29.44 13.76
CA TYR A 894 -25.31 -30.21 14.96
C TYR A 894 -25.76 -29.38 16.17
N THR A 895 -26.61 -29.93 17.03
CA THR A 895 -27.13 -29.23 18.22
C THR A 895 -26.78 -30.00 19.49
N GLY A 896 -26.75 -29.33 20.64
CA GLY A 896 -26.47 -29.99 21.93
C GLY A 896 -25.06 -30.55 22.04
N LEU A 897 -24.07 -29.86 21.46
CA LEU A 897 -22.66 -30.18 21.61
C LEU A 897 -22.17 -29.79 23.00
N GLU A 898 -21.29 -30.61 23.57
CA GLU A 898 -20.66 -30.34 24.86
C GLU A 898 -19.46 -29.40 24.70
N THR A 899 -18.93 -28.86 25.79
CA THR A 899 -17.70 -28.07 25.75
C THR A 899 -16.54 -28.94 25.29
N GLY A 900 -15.86 -28.55 24.21
CA GLY A 900 -14.76 -29.32 23.66
C GLY A 900 -14.33 -28.86 22.28
N GLN A 901 -13.27 -29.48 21.77
CA GLN A 901 -12.81 -29.31 20.41
C GLN A 901 -13.45 -30.36 19.51
N TYR A 902 -13.96 -29.91 18.38
CA TYR A 902 -14.66 -30.72 17.39
C TYR A 902 -14.02 -30.52 16.03
N ARG A 903 -14.14 -31.52 15.16
CA ARG A 903 -13.88 -31.38 13.74
C ARG A 903 -14.95 -32.07 12.92
N ILE A 904 -15.29 -31.51 11.78
CA ILE A 904 -16.21 -32.10 10.81
C ILE A 904 -15.39 -32.49 9.59
N LYS A 905 -15.47 -33.76 9.21
CA LYS A 905 -14.93 -34.25 7.94
C LYS A 905 -16.00 -34.08 6.87
N VAL A 906 -15.72 -33.30 5.83
CA VAL A 906 -16.59 -33.15 4.65
C VAL A 906 -15.89 -33.80 3.46
N TYR A 907 -16.62 -34.65 2.75
CA TYR A 907 -16.13 -35.37 1.58
C TYR A 907 -16.97 -35.02 0.36
N ALA A 908 -16.29 -34.71 -0.75
CA ALA A 908 -16.90 -34.49 -2.05
C ALA A 908 -16.16 -35.31 -3.10
N GLU A 909 -16.90 -36.00 -3.98
CA GLU A 909 -16.32 -36.77 -5.08
C GLU A 909 -17.06 -36.57 -6.39
N LYS A 910 -16.31 -36.63 -7.50
CA LYS A 910 -16.85 -36.56 -8.85
C LYS A 910 -17.10 -37.96 -9.41
N TRP A 911 -18.31 -38.20 -9.90
CA TRP A 911 -18.66 -39.41 -10.63
C TRP A 911 -18.42 -39.22 -12.13
N THR A 912 -17.80 -40.19 -12.80
CA THR A 912 -17.72 -40.21 -14.27
C THR A 912 -18.76 -41.17 -14.83
N GLU A 913 -19.54 -40.72 -15.82
CA GLU A 913 -20.54 -41.53 -16.51
C GLU A 913 -19.87 -42.78 -17.13
N GLY A 914 -20.26 -43.97 -16.67
CA GLY A 914 -19.79 -45.25 -17.21
C GLY A 914 -18.54 -45.86 -16.56
N ALA A 915 -18.00 -45.29 -15.48
CA ALA A 915 -17.00 -45.97 -14.66
C ALA A 915 -17.65 -47.10 -13.83
N GLU A 916 -17.00 -48.26 -13.72
CA GLU A 916 -17.41 -49.29 -12.74
C GLU A 916 -17.45 -48.65 -11.34
N PHE A 917 -18.55 -48.87 -10.60
CA PHE A 917 -18.76 -48.41 -9.23
C PHE A 917 -17.46 -48.53 -8.40
N GLY A 918 -16.83 -47.40 -8.05
CA GLY A 918 -15.70 -47.36 -7.11
C GLY A 918 -14.36 -46.75 -7.57
N LYS A 919 -14.27 -46.12 -8.75
CA LYS A 919 -13.11 -45.27 -9.10
C LYS A 919 -13.55 -43.81 -9.30
N ALA A 920 -13.62 -43.04 -8.21
CA ALA A 920 -13.68 -41.58 -8.31
C ALA A 920 -12.33 -41.06 -8.83
N ASN A 921 -12.37 -40.28 -9.92
CA ASN A 921 -11.17 -39.67 -10.51
C ASN A 921 -10.76 -38.41 -9.75
N HIS A 922 -11.72 -37.63 -9.25
CA HIS A 922 -11.46 -36.43 -8.45
C HIS A 922 -12.19 -36.53 -7.10
N ALA A 923 -11.47 -36.32 -5.99
CA ALA A 923 -12.06 -36.34 -4.65
C ALA A 923 -11.40 -35.29 -3.75
N VAL A 924 -12.19 -34.68 -2.86
CA VAL A 924 -11.74 -33.68 -1.89
C VAL A 924 -12.22 -34.08 -0.51
N THR A 925 -11.33 -34.06 0.47
CA THR A 925 -11.65 -34.20 1.89
C THR A 925 -11.14 -32.99 2.65
N LEU A 926 -12.04 -32.23 3.28
CA LEU A 926 -11.70 -31.10 4.15
C LEU A 926 -12.10 -31.39 5.60
N TYR A 927 -11.27 -30.97 6.55
CA TYR A 927 -11.56 -31.06 7.99
C TYR A 927 -11.80 -29.66 8.58
N HIS A 928 -13.05 -29.35 8.93
CA HIS A 928 -13.37 -28.09 9.60
C HIS A 928 -13.25 -28.21 11.11
N HIS A 929 -12.35 -27.46 11.73
CA HIS A 929 -12.16 -27.49 13.19
C HIS A 929 -12.91 -26.34 13.86
N PHE A 930 -13.59 -26.64 14.97
CA PHE A 930 -14.25 -25.63 15.79
C PHE A 930 -14.23 -26.02 17.26
N THR A 931 -14.45 -25.04 18.13
CA THR A 931 -14.51 -25.25 19.58
C THR A 931 -15.88 -24.82 20.08
N ILE A 932 -16.54 -25.70 20.82
CA ILE A 932 -17.69 -25.34 21.63
C ILE A 932 -17.14 -24.97 22.99
N THR A 933 -17.18 -23.69 23.30
CA THR A 933 -16.91 -23.21 24.66
C THR A 933 -18.17 -23.43 25.48
N GLY A 934 -18.02 -23.81 26.76
CA GLY A 934 -19.16 -23.81 27.68
C GLY A 934 -19.81 -22.43 27.74
N PRO A 935 -21.03 -22.31 28.29
CA PRO A 935 -21.61 -20.99 28.52
C PRO A 935 -20.56 -20.16 29.24
N ALA A 936 -20.18 -19.03 28.63
CA ALA A 936 -19.38 -18.03 29.32
C ALA A 936 -20.07 -17.79 30.67
N PRO A 937 -19.33 -17.64 31.79
CA PRO A 937 -19.97 -17.13 33.00
C PRO A 937 -20.72 -15.86 32.57
N GLU A 938 -22.05 -15.84 32.76
CA GLU A 938 -22.82 -14.64 32.49
C GLU A 938 -22.07 -13.47 33.15
N PRO A 939 -21.88 -12.33 32.46
CA PRO A 939 -21.43 -11.14 33.16
C PRO A 939 -22.44 -10.96 34.30
N GLU A 940 -21.97 -11.05 35.55
CA GLU A 940 -22.90 -10.84 36.66
C GLU A 940 -23.58 -9.49 36.42
N PRO A 941 -24.92 -9.42 36.42
CA PRO A 941 -25.62 -8.17 36.18
C PRO A 941 -25.03 -7.13 37.12
N THR A 942 -24.48 -6.07 36.55
CA THR A 942 -23.92 -4.99 37.36
C THR A 942 -25.12 -4.23 37.90
N TYR A 943 -25.29 -4.28 39.23
CA TYR A 943 -26.40 -3.64 39.92
C TYR A 943 -25.93 -2.31 40.51
N CYS A 944 -26.70 -1.27 40.25
CA CYS A 944 -26.54 0.01 40.94
C CYS A 944 -27.41 0.03 42.20
N SER A 945 -26.87 0.50 43.31
CA SER A 945 -27.64 0.70 44.54
C SER A 945 -28.44 2.00 44.45
N ILE A 946 -29.75 1.95 44.71
CA ILE A 946 -30.59 3.14 44.95
C ILE A 946 -30.89 3.24 46.44
N THR A 947 -30.43 4.30 47.09
CA THR A 947 -30.69 4.55 48.51
C THR A 947 -31.85 5.53 48.67
N LEU A 948 -32.99 5.01 49.14
CA LEU A 948 -34.17 5.80 49.48
C LEU A 948 -34.19 6.09 51.01
N PRO A 949 -34.11 7.36 51.44
CA PRO A 949 -33.90 7.70 52.84
C PRO A 949 -35.19 7.54 53.66
N SER A 950 -35.04 7.19 54.94
CA SER A 950 -36.14 7.24 55.90
C SER A 950 -36.23 8.65 56.47
N VAL A 951 -37.33 9.36 56.16
CA VAL A 951 -37.57 10.73 56.62
C VAL A 951 -38.83 10.75 57.50
N LYS A 952 -38.73 11.33 58.69
CA LYS A 952 -39.84 11.43 59.64
C LYS A 952 -40.95 12.31 59.06
N GLY A 953 -42.19 11.84 59.08
CA GLY A 953 -43.36 12.57 58.58
C GLY A 953 -43.75 12.26 57.13
N ILE A 954 -43.06 11.31 56.48
CA ILE A 954 -43.45 10.79 55.17
C ILE A 954 -43.36 9.27 55.14
N THR A 955 -44.21 8.66 54.32
CA THR A 955 -44.14 7.25 53.94
C THR A 955 -43.85 7.17 52.43
N THR A 956 -42.78 6.47 52.05
CA THR A 956 -42.48 6.19 50.64
C THR A 956 -43.02 4.82 50.22
N SER A 957 -43.37 4.69 48.93
CA SER A 957 -43.69 3.41 48.30
C SER A 957 -42.82 3.26 47.04
N PRO A 958 -41.84 2.34 47.04
CA PRO A 958 -41.57 1.35 48.08
C PRO A 958 -40.91 1.97 49.36
N THR A 959 -40.94 1.24 50.49
CA THR A 959 -40.54 1.74 51.81
C THR A 959 -39.06 2.09 51.88
N ALA A 960 -38.68 3.21 52.52
CA ALA A 960 -37.27 3.61 52.69
C ALA A 960 -36.28 2.45 52.95
N GLY A 961 -35.20 2.41 52.17
CA GLY A 961 -34.25 1.30 52.11
C GLY A 961 -33.34 1.39 50.89
N THR A 962 -32.42 0.42 50.77
CA THR A 962 -31.54 0.29 49.60
C THR A 962 -32.12 -0.73 48.63
N TYR A 963 -32.29 -0.31 47.37
CA TYR A 963 -32.76 -1.12 46.26
C TYR A 963 -31.60 -1.38 45.30
N TRP A 964 -31.71 -2.47 44.54
CA TRP A 964 -30.72 -2.85 43.55
C TRP A 964 -31.42 -3.03 42.22
N GLU A 965 -30.98 -2.27 41.24
CA GLU A 965 -31.53 -2.30 39.89
C GLU A 965 -30.39 -2.55 38.91
N SER A 966 -30.66 -3.28 37.82
CA SER A 966 -29.66 -3.55 36.81
C SER A 966 -29.26 -2.26 36.09
N GLU A 967 -27.99 -2.11 35.73
CA GLU A 967 -27.54 -0.98 34.91
C GLU A 967 -28.43 -0.79 33.65
N GLY A 968 -28.79 0.46 33.35
CA GLY A 968 -29.69 0.87 32.28
C GLY A 968 -31.20 0.78 32.59
N SER A 969 -31.59 0.21 33.73
CA SER A 969 -33.01 0.13 34.14
C SER A 969 -33.53 1.43 34.77
N SER A 970 -34.80 1.44 35.21
CA SER A 970 -35.45 2.61 35.81
C SER A 970 -36.06 2.27 37.17
N PHE A 971 -35.88 3.14 38.17
CA PHE A 971 -36.47 3.00 39.50
C PHE A 971 -37.59 4.03 39.70
N SER A 972 -38.72 3.62 40.27
CA SER A 972 -39.84 4.53 40.55
C SER A 972 -40.31 4.42 41.98
N PHE A 973 -40.60 5.57 42.60
CA PHE A 973 -41.19 5.63 43.93
C PHE A 973 -42.19 6.78 44.06
N SER A 974 -43.09 6.65 45.02
CA SER A 974 -44.00 7.72 45.43
C SER A 974 -43.77 8.05 46.90
N LEU A 975 -44.11 9.26 47.31
CA LEU A 975 -44.09 9.67 48.71
C LEU A 975 -45.45 10.19 49.11
N LYS A 976 -45.83 9.91 50.35
CA LYS A 976 -47.06 10.36 50.98
C LYS A 976 -46.71 11.04 52.29
N LEU A 977 -47.17 12.27 52.48
CA LEU A 977 -47.02 12.98 53.76
C LEU A 977 -47.91 12.33 54.82
N ASP A 978 -47.37 12.20 56.03
CA ASP A 978 -48.15 11.84 57.20
C ASP A 978 -49.07 13.02 57.58
N PRO A 979 -50.23 12.78 58.24
CA PRO A 979 -51.19 13.84 58.56
C PRO A 979 -50.61 15.00 59.39
N ASP A 980 -49.62 14.72 60.22
CA ASP A 980 -48.95 15.73 61.05
C ASP A 980 -47.92 16.56 60.26
N TYR A 981 -47.72 16.28 58.97
CA TYR A 981 -46.72 16.90 58.08
C TYR A 981 -47.33 17.29 56.71
N ASP A 982 -48.65 17.17 56.53
CA ASP A 982 -49.37 17.33 55.26
C ASP A 982 -49.36 18.76 54.67
N GLN A 983 -48.83 19.75 55.40
CA GLN A 983 -48.57 21.12 54.92
C GLN A 983 -47.17 21.30 54.34
N SER A 984 -46.31 20.27 54.41
CA SER A 984 -44.96 20.29 53.84
C SER A 984 -44.99 20.38 52.32
N GLN A 985 -43.95 20.96 51.73
CA GLN A 985 -43.66 20.86 50.29
C GLN A 985 -42.37 20.06 50.11
N PRO A 986 -42.46 18.74 49.88
CA PRO A 986 -41.30 17.89 49.68
C PRO A 986 -40.48 18.34 48.49
N ILE A 987 -39.16 18.45 48.67
CA ILE A 987 -38.18 18.62 47.60
C ILE A 987 -37.41 17.31 47.52
N VAL A 988 -37.51 16.63 46.38
CA VAL A 988 -36.82 15.36 46.13
C VAL A 988 -35.63 15.64 45.23
N LYS A 989 -34.45 15.16 45.62
CA LYS A 989 -33.24 15.20 44.80
C LYS A 989 -32.68 13.80 44.56
N VAL A 990 -32.09 13.61 43.38
CA VAL A 990 -31.41 12.39 42.93
C VAL A 990 -29.97 12.81 42.63
N ASN A 991 -28.99 12.31 43.38
CA ASN A 991 -27.58 12.74 43.28
C ASN A 991 -27.46 14.29 43.22
N ASP A 992 -28.08 14.97 44.19
CA ASP A 992 -28.13 16.44 44.34
C ASP A 992 -28.93 17.23 43.27
N THR A 993 -29.56 16.56 42.31
CA THR A 993 -30.41 17.20 41.29
C THR A 993 -31.90 17.09 41.65
N GLU A 994 -32.63 18.21 41.69
CA GLU A 994 -34.07 18.22 42.00
C GLU A 994 -34.91 17.53 40.91
N VAL A 995 -35.86 16.69 41.33
CA VAL A 995 -36.78 15.97 40.44
C VAL A 995 -38.24 16.23 40.85
N THR A 996 -39.12 16.32 39.86
CA THR A 996 -40.57 16.50 40.05
C THR A 996 -41.31 15.22 39.71
N PRO A 997 -42.37 14.86 40.47
CA PRO A 997 -43.15 13.68 40.15
C PRO A 997 -43.99 13.91 38.90
N ASP A 998 -44.41 12.82 38.26
CA ASP A 998 -45.38 12.82 37.17
C ASP A 998 -46.78 13.26 37.64
N GLY A 999 -47.73 13.34 36.69
CA GLY A 999 -49.13 13.72 36.97
C GLY A 999 -49.87 12.78 37.95
N ASN A 1000 -49.29 11.62 38.28
CA ASN A 1000 -49.82 10.67 39.24
C ASN A 1000 -49.08 10.71 40.61
N GLY A 1001 -48.09 11.59 40.78
CA GLY A 1001 -47.31 11.70 42.01
C GLY A 1001 -46.14 10.71 42.11
N THR A 1002 -45.70 10.12 40.99
CA THR A 1002 -44.59 9.16 40.93
C THR A 1002 -43.30 9.82 40.46
N TYR A 1003 -42.21 9.60 41.19
CA TYR A 1003 -40.86 9.99 40.79
C TYR A 1003 -40.22 8.82 40.06
N THR A 1004 -39.78 9.02 38.82
CA THR A 1004 -39.12 8.01 38.00
C THR A 1004 -37.69 8.44 37.68
N ILE A 1005 -36.73 7.58 38.00
CA ILE A 1005 -35.32 7.73 37.70
C ILE A 1005 -35.03 6.76 36.56
N SER A 1006 -34.83 7.28 35.35
CA SER A 1006 -34.56 6.47 34.15
C SER A 1006 -33.07 6.29 33.91
N SER A 1007 -32.69 5.18 33.30
CA SER A 1007 -31.34 4.94 32.78
C SER A 1007 -30.25 5.00 33.87
N ILE A 1008 -30.38 4.13 34.88
CA ILE A 1008 -29.48 4.07 36.03
C ILE A 1008 -28.18 3.36 35.65
N TYR A 1009 -27.05 4.07 35.60
CA TYR A 1009 -25.72 3.50 35.30
C TYR A 1009 -24.69 3.67 36.44
N GLU A 1010 -25.12 4.25 37.57
CA GLU A 1010 -24.30 4.45 38.77
C GLU A 1010 -25.16 4.40 40.03
N ASN A 1011 -24.52 4.33 41.20
CA ASN A 1011 -25.22 4.35 42.48
C ASN A 1011 -26.00 5.66 42.67
N ILE A 1012 -27.28 5.54 43.02
CA ILE A 1012 -28.19 6.66 43.19
C ILE A 1012 -28.47 6.89 44.68
N THR A 1013 -28.30 8.12 45.13
CA THR A 1013 -28.74 8.58 46.45
C THR A 1013 -29.89 9.55 46.31
N ILE A 1014 -31.04 9.20 46.89
CA ILE A 1014 -32.20 10.07 46.96
C ILE A 1014 -32.12 10.87 48.26
N THR A 1015 -32.38 12.17 48.19
CA THR A 1015 -32.59 13.01 49.38
C THR A 1015 -33.99 13.62 49.31
N ILE A 1016 -34.67 13.67 50.47
CA ILE A 1016 -36.00 14.26 50.59
C ILE A 1016 -35.92 15.34 51.65
N GLU A 1017 -36.08 16.58 51.21
CA GLU A 1017 -36.00 17.81 51.99
C GLU A 1017 -37.37 18.49 52.04
N GLY A 1018 -37.50 19.57 52.81
CA GLY A 1018 -38.74 20.34 52.89
C GLY A 1018 -39.86 19.69 53.71
N ILE A 1019 -39.57 18.61 54.45
CA ILE A 1019 -40.50 17.97 55.38
C ILE A 1019 -40.43 18.67 56.74
N THR A 1020 -41.51 19.37 57.10
CA THR A 1020 -41.65 20.08 58.37
C THR A 1020 -42.93 19.67 59.05
N GLU A 1021 -42.87 19.32 60.34
CA GLU A 1021 -44.06 19.05 61.14
C GLU A 1021 -45.01 20.25 61.07
N ASN A 1022 -46.28 19.99 60.79
CA ASN A 1022 -47.30 21.00 60.66
C ASN A 1022 -47.27 21.91 61.89
N THR A 1023 -47.14 23.21 61.66
CA THR A 1023 -47.33 24.19 62.73
C THR A 1023 -48.73 24.02 63.30
N PRO A 1024 -48.92 23.72 64.61
CA PRO A 1024 -50.23 23.40 65.16
C PRO A 1024 -51.17 24.60 65.07
N THR A 1025 -51.94 24.69 64.00
CA THR A 1025 -53.14 25.53 63.96
C THR A 1025 -54.22 24.78 64.72
N GLY A 1026 -54.30 25.06 66.02
CA GLY A 1026 -55.33 24.50 66.87
C GLY A 1026 -56.73 24.73 66.29
N ASN A 1027 -57.43 23.64 65.99
CA ASN A 1027 -58.72 23.38 66.61
C ASN A 1027 -59.03 21.88 66.60
N ALA A 1028 -59.26 21.41 67.81
CA ALA A 1028 -59.49 20.05 68.23
C ALA A 1028 -60.61 19.33 67.46
N VAL A 1029 -60.35 18.05 67.18
CA VAL A 1029 -61.40 17.04 67.12
C VAL A 1029 -62.12 17.03 68.47
N VAL A 1030 -63.44 17.16 68.39
CA VAL A 1030 -64.36 17.01 69.51
C VAL A 1030 -64.29 15.56 69.98
N GLU A 1031 -63.48 15.33 71.01
CA GLU A 1031 -63.82 14.32 71.99
C GLU A 1031 -65.01 14.86 72.80
N GLU A 1032 -66.17 14.25 72.59
CA GLU A 1032 -67.27 14.29 73.54
C GLU A 1032 -66.74 13.81 74.91
N ASN A 1033 -66.50 14.75 75.83
CA ASN A 1033 -66.69 14.65 77.30
C ASN A 1033 -65.80 15.64 78.09
N GLY A 1034 -65.84 16.93 77.77
CA GLY A 1034 -65.12 18.00 78.48
C GLY A 1034 -66.05 19.08 79.06
N VAL A 1035 -65.64 19.75 80.13
CA VAL A 1035 -66.40 20.84 80.77
C VAL A 1035 -66.64 22.00 79.79
N LYS A 1036 -67.90 22.34 79.47
CA LYS A 1036 -68.27 23.51 78.65
C LYS A 1036 -68.83 24.63 79.52
N ILE A 1037 -68.48 25.87 79.23
CA ILE A 1037 -68.99 27.05 79.93
C ILE A 1037 -69.35 28.13 78.90
N TRP A 1038 -70.58 28.64 78.93
CA TRP A 1038 -71.01 29.72 78.04
C TRP A 1038 -72.07 30.60 78.70
N THR A 1039 -72.37 31.74 78.09
CA THR A 1039 -73.41 32.66 78.58
C THR A 1039 -74.48 32.83 77.53
N ALA A 1040 -75.74 32.61 77.91
CA ALA A 1040 -76.91 32.79 77.07
C ALA A 1040 -78.05 33.36 77.91
N ASP A 1041 -78.83 34.28 77.34
CA ASP A 1041 -79.96 34.95 78.00
C ASP A 1041 -79.61 35.67 79.31
N ARG A 1042 -78.41 36.26 79.40
CA ARG A 1042 -77.84 36.88 80.61
C ARG A 1042 -77.75 35.90 81.79
N GLN A 1043 -77.54 34.63 81.51
CA GLN A 1043 -77.25 33.59 82.51
C GLN A 1043 -76.00 32.81 82.11
N LEU A 1044 -75.32 32.25 83.11
CA LEU A 1044 -74.15 31.41 82.93
C LEU A 1044 -74.61 29.96 82.80
N HIS A 1045 -74.19 29.26 81.76
CA HIS A 1045 -74.45 27.84 81.53
C HIS A 1045 -73.14 27.07 81.63
N LEU A 1046 -73.17 25.93 82.31
CA LEU A 1046 -72.04 25.04 82.55
C LEU A 1046 -72.47 23.63 82.17
N SER A 1047 -71.65 22.88 81.44
CA SER A 1047 -71.80 21.45 81.15
C SER A 1047 -70.59 20.76 81.75
N VAL A 1048 -70.77 19.95 82.80
CA VAL A 1048 -69.65 19.34 83.52
C VAL A 1048 -69.73 17.81 83.37
N PRO A 1049 -68.79 17.13 82.69
CA PRO A 1049 -68.92 15.71 82.34
C PRO A 1049 -68.82 14.73 83.54
N SER A 1050 -68.28 15.17 84.68
CA SER A 1050 -68.20 14.41 85.94
C SER A 1050 -68.35 15.34 87.14
N ALA A 1051 -68.76 14.84 88.30
CA ALA A 1051 -69.09 15.67 89.46
C ALA A 1051 -67.88 16.45 89.98
N GLU A 1052 -67.92 17.78 89.86
CA GLU A 1052 -66.83 18.68 90.24
C GLU A 1052 -67.35 19.87 91.06
N CYS A 1053 -66.51 20.42 91.93
CA CYS A 1053 -66.83 21.67 92.63
C CYS A 1053 -66.61 22.87 91.71
N VAL A 1054 -67.59 23.77 91.66
CA VAL A 1054 -67.62 25.01 90.87
C VAL A 1054 -67.60 26.22 91.79
N TRP A 1055 -66.59 27.08 91.67
CA TRP A 1055 -66.50 28.37 92.37
C TRP A 1055 -66.50 29.53 91.39
N ILE A 1056 -67.33 30.53 91.63
CA ILE A 1056 -67.50 31.71 90.75
C ILE A 1056 -67.06 32.93 91.54
N TYR A 1057 -66.06 33.65 91.05
CA TYR A 1057 -65.48 34.86 91.63
C TYR A 1057 -65.74 36.07 90.74
N ALA A 1058 -65.82 37.27 91.31
CA ALA A 1058 -65.71 38.52 90.55
C ALA A 1058 -64.24 38.89 90.33
N PHE A 1059 -63.97 39.78 89.36
CA PHE A 1059 -62.61 40.15 88.95
C PHE A 1059 -61.76 40.82 90.02
N ASN A 1060 -62.41 41.37 91.05
CA ASN A 1060 -61.74 41.89 92.23
C ASN A 1060 -61.36 40.80 93.25
N GLY A 1061 -61.58 39.52 92.94
CA GLY A 1061 -61.21 38.37 93.77
C GLY A 1061 -62.29 37.92 94.76
N SER A 1062 -63.46 38.58 94.81
CA SER A 1062 -64.55 38.19 95.71
C SER A 1062 -65.27 36.93 95.22
N LEU A 1063 -65.46 35.90 96.06
CA LEU A 1063 -66.28 34.73 95.72
C LEU A 1063 -67.76 35.14 95.66
N ILE A 1064 -68.37 34.93 94.50
CA ILE A 1064 -69.77 35.26 94.18
C ILE A 1064 -70.68 34.06 94.41
N ARG A 1065 -70.23 32.83 94.13
CA ARG A 1065 -71.01 31.60 94.37
C ARG A 1065 -70.11 30.36 94.38
N SER A 1066 -70.44 29.35 95.18
CA SER A 1066 -69.85 27.99 95.08
C SER A 1066 -70.94 26.94 94.96
N LEU A 1067 -70.67 25.87 94.21
CA LEU A 1067 -71.56 24.74 93.97
C LEU A 1067 -70.72 23.46 94.02
N ASP A 1068 -70.98 22.58 94.97
CA ASP A 1068 -70.21 21.34 95.13
C ASP A 1068 -70.87 20.19 94.34
N GLU A 1069 -70.06 19.28 93.80
CA GLU A 1069 -70.49 18.05 93.08
C GLU A 1069 -71.43 18.28 91.87
N VAL A 1070 -71.08 19.21 90.98
CA VAL A 1070 -71.86 19.51 89.77
C VAL A 1070 -71.47 18.56 88.63
N ALA A 1071 -72.44 17.80 88.11
CA ALA A 1071 -72.33 17.00 86.88
C ALA A 1071 -73.53 17.25 85.96
N GLY A 1072 -73.30 17.27 84.64
CA GLY A 1072 -74.28 17.61 83.60
C GLY A 1072 -74.40 19.11 83.32
N ASP A 1073 -75.46 19.49 82.61
CA ASP A 1073 -75.74 20.87 82.23
C ASP A 1073 -76.48 21.62 83.35
N ILE A 1074 -75.93 22.75 83.81
CA ILE A 1074 -76.51 23.61 84.84
C ILE A 1074 -76.46 25.08 84.43
N THR A 1075 -77.49 25.83 84.80
CA THR A 1075 -77.56 27.28 84.60
C THR A 1075 -77.49 28.02 85.93
N VAL A 1076 -76.63 29.03 86.00
CA VAL A 1076 -76.40 29.88 87.15
C VAL A 1076 -76.72 31.33 86.79
N ASN A 1077 -77.67 31.91 87.52
CA ASN A 1077 -78.03 33.31 87.37
C ASN A 1077 -77.01 34.22 88.06
N LEU A 1078 -76.41 35.14 87.29
CA LEU A 1078 -75.43 36.12 87.75
C LEU A 1078 -75.81 37.51 87.23
N ASN A 1079 -75.43 38.55 87.98
CA ASN A 1079 -75.62 39.93 87.53
C ASN A 1079 -74.66 40.26 86.37
N LYS A 1080 -74.94 41.33 85.63
CA LYS A 1080 -74.06 41.76 84.53
C LYS A 1080 -72.66 42.09 85.05
N GLY A 1081 -71.62 41.50 84.48
CA GLY A 1081 -70.25 41.65 84.98
C GLY A 1081 -69.29 40.54 84.55
N SER A 1082 -68.01 40.72 84.83
CA SER A 1082 -66.98 39.72 84.55
C SER A 1082 -66.65 38.88 85.78
N TYR A 1083 -66.58 37.56 85.57
CA TYR A 1083 -66.40 36.54 86.58
C TYR A 1083 -65.28 35.56 86.23
N ILE A 1084 -64.67 34.95 87.24
CA ILE A 1084 -63.74 33.83 87.13
C ILE A 1084 -64.41 32.60 87.74
N ILE A 1085 -64.68 31.58 86.94
CA ILE A 1085 -65.29 30.32 87.34
C ILE A 1085 -64.19 29.27 87.43
N ILE A 1086 -64.12 28.55 88.53
CA ILE A 1086 -63.15 27.50 88.81
C ILE A 1086 -63.93 26.20 88.92
N ILE A 1087 -63.62 25.20 88.10
CA ILE A 1087 -64.25 23.87 88.11
C ILE A 1087 -63.14 22.84 88.24
N GLY A 1088 -63.12 22.12 89.36
CA GLY A 1088 -61.97 21.31 89.76
C GLY A 1088 -60.71 22.19 89.85
N GLU A 1089 -59.65 21.82 89.14
CA GLU A 1089 -58.42 22.61 89.07
C GLU A 1089 -58.41 23.68 87.95
N LYS A 1090 -59.42 23.69 87.08
CA LYS A 1090 -59.46 24.54 85.88
C LYS A 1090 -60.16 25.86 86.17
N ARG A 1091 -59.63 26.97 85.65
CA ARG A 1091 -60.17 28.33 85.84
C ARG A 1091 -60.55 28.96 84.51
N TYR A 1092 -61.70 29.61 84.47
CA TYR A 1092 -62.34 30.15 83.28
C TYR A 1092 -62.80 31.58 83.54
N LYS A 1093 -62.52 32.51 82.63
CA LYS A 1093 -63.04 33.89 82.72
C LYS A 1093 -64.27 34.00 81.84
N VAL A 1094 -65.36 34.55 82.37
CA VAL A 1094 -66.62 34.71 81.65
C VAL A 1094 -67.22 36.08 81.94
N ALA A 1095 -67.85 36.71 80.94
CA ALA A 1095 -68.55 37.98 81.10
C ALA A 1095 -70.02 37.80 80.73
N LEU A 1096 -70.92 38.19 81.64
CA LEU A 1096 -72.37 38.24 81.42
C LEU A 1096 -72.84 39.64 81.04
#